data_AF-A0A0S9Q9V7-F1
#
_entry.id   AF-A0A0S9Q9V7-F1
#
_cell.length_a   1.000
_cell.length_b   1.000
_cell.length_c   1.000
_cell.angle_alpha   90.00
_cell.angle_beta   90.00
_cell.angle_gamma   90.00
#
_symmetry.space_group_name_H-M   'P 1'
#
loop_
_entity.id
_entity.type
_entity.pdbx_description
1 polymer ?
#
loop_
_entity_poly.entity_id
_entity_poly.type
_entity_poly.pdbx_seq_one_letter_code
_entity_poly.pdbx_strand_id
1 'polypeptide(L)'
;MTGALVALLALALPLLPLLPAPGPHRAGVGPGAAAAAEPWKPPALVRTIGGTGRASLFPWGLAWNPVSQRWIVGDYFNYQVRTFDADWRSTGVLPQPSAASGDPESVLASVAVDPRTGETYVGKPKPDTLAHYAADGTRLPDVVVDPTSGSQTYTAWVTVDDEGYVWVLDSHLWNTDADPSRLIRLAPGGGAQVSSWDLSFPGQKPGQFYGIDVGSDGRVYLADAVNRRVQVLSPDGTLIRSIGTSGEADVPGALSGDLRSVVVDDEAGRLYVVDAVQDQVEVFDLEGRPLLQIGGHGTEPGRLVAPRQLAFGPEGDLWVSEYGNYRIQAFDPLTGVSRGVEPTPLPERPGGQLGQPRDVGVDPATGEVWVADSWNQRFCRYAADGTWTGCWGGRGNTPPYGVKYPRGIAVDAARDRVWVSNNAGGTIFVYDDEAGFLFQVGEEGNRRNNEPGMLEKPFGMAFGSGYAYVADPGSTYENSSAQVKVLDADTGAQVATIARNARTVAVDEATGLVYVADTGTNQQKIYVYGPTGGPALRSFGGRGTAAGKFTGLWGVTVSDGVVYATDEAQSRVQAFTTGGAFLGRWGSVGSGPLQLRNPAGITHDAAGLLYVADSSNDRVVVLDPGRARPAYLFSRPTLTLTSPATGSVTPGPVVVEGLAGDDRSLASVEVSVRDRATGLWWDPTTATWATAQTWGLAPWSGSPTSARWRWVFPGAETDHDYHLEARARDADGTVSAPVRSTEVSVREPDQVAPSTTVTPPGTTLLPGTVALSGDAGDDRGVAAVRWAVQHVRSGRWWTGSAWALDPTWSTATLAAPGATATGWSATWTPPAAEQYVVVARAVDTGGGEDPVGASAGFVVGLAEPDQTGAETRVTAPTAGQVLPPGDVVVTGRATDLSGVGWVDVALQDRATGLWWDAATGGWGAFTWNDGASTPAARFASPTTWSWTWPALAPGSYRMGARARDGGGRADATPAWVDVSVG
;
A
#
# COMPACT_ATOMS: atom_id res chain seq x y z
N MET A 1 51.97 -49.64 -27.66
CA MET A 1 51.77 -51.08 -27.91
C MET A 1 50.40 -51.26 -28.55
N THR A 2 50.38 -51.74 -29.81
CA THR A 2 49.41 -52.68 -30.47
C THR A 2 47.94 -52.66 -30.01
N GLY A 3 46.89 -52.66 -30.83
CA GLY A 3 46.65 -52.89 -32.27
C GLY A 3 45.12 -52.96 -32.49
N ALA A 4 44.56 -52.32 -33.53
CA ALA A 4 43.96 -52.93 -34.73
C ALA A 4 42.70 -53.84 -34.53
N LEU A 5 41.56 -53.47 -35.15
CA LEU A 5 40.88 -54.30 -36.16
C LEU A 5 39.80 -53.52 -36.97
N VAL A 6 39.61 -53.96 -38.21
CA VAL A 6 38.83 -53.41 -39.34
C VAL A 6 37.71 -54.40 -39.71
N ALA A 7 36.55 -53.94 -40.22
CA ALA A 7 35.78 -54.64 -41.29
C ALA A 7 34.63 -53.80 -41.89
N LEU A 8 34.54 -53.85 -43.24
CA LEU A 8 33.53 -53.36 -44.19
C LEU A 8 32.23 -54.22 -44.21
N LEU A 9 31.08 -53.68 -44.65
CA LEU A 9 30.41 -53.99 -45.96
C LEU A 9 29.05 -53.25 -46.15
N ALA A 10 28.57 -53.23 -47.40
CA ALA A 10 27.54 -52.34 -47.97
C ALA A 10 26.18 -53.00 -48.34
N LEU A 11 25.19 -52.13 -48.68
CA LEU A 11 24.02 -52.24 -49.60
C LEU A 11 22.70 -52.93 -49.16
N ALA A 12 21.56 -52.19 -49.22
CA ALA A 12 20.47 -52.30 -50.24
C ALA A 12 19.16 -51.53 -49.86
N LEU A 13 18.50 -50.95 -50.88
CA LEU A 13 17.27 -50.10 -50.92
C LEU A 13 15.91 -50.89 -50.95
N PRO A 14 14.73 -50.23 -50.85
CA PRO A 14 13.90 -49.94 -52.05
C PRO A 14 13.05 -48.62 -52.06
N LEU A 15 12.59 -48.24 -53.27
CA LEU A 15 11.71 -47.12 -53.73
C LEU A 15 10.21 -47.25 -53.32
N LEU A 16 9.22 -46.34 -53.46
CA LEU A 16 8.72 -45.29 -54.44
C LEU A 16 7.53 -44.50 -53.73
N PRO A 17 6.76 -43.50 -54.30
CA PRO A 17 6.78 -42.81 -55.61
C PRO A 17 6.67 -41.24 -55.57
N LEU A 18 6.75 -40.62 -56.76
CA LEU A 18 6.64 -39.19 -57.08
C LEU A 18 5.20 -38.61 -57.10
N LEU A 19 5.08 -37.30 -56.80
CA LEU A 19 3.99 -36.41 -57.23
C LEU A 19 4.58 -35.19 -58.00
N PRO A 20 3.81 -34.51 -58.87
CA PRO A 20 4.32 -33.76 -60.03
C PRO A 20 4.68 -32.30 -59.74
N ALA A 21 5.55 -31.74 -60.60
CA ALA A 21 6.07 -30.38 -60.56
C ALA A 21 5.02 -29.29 -60.85
N PRO A 22 5.11 -28.09 -60.24
CA PRO A 22 4.48 -26.89 -60.76
C PRO A 22 5.41 -26.19 -61.79
N GLY A 23 4.81 -25.84 -62.93
CA GLY A 23 5.38 -24.95 -63.94
C GLY A 23 5.40 -23.47 -63.52
N PRO A 24 5.89 -22.57 -64.40
CA PRO A 24 6.68 -21.42 -63.99
C PRO A 24 5.84 -20.17 -63.68
N HIS A 25 6.07 -19.56 -62.53
CA HIS A 25 5.76 -18.14 -62.33
C HIS A 25 7.05 -17.33 -62.18
N ARG A 26 7.29 -16.56 -63.24
CA ARG A 26 8.11 -15.35 -63.41
C ARG A 26 9.14 -15.02 -62.33
N ALA A 27 10.38 -14.99 -62.78
CA ALA A 27 11.53 -14.38 -62.15
C ALA A 27 11.31 -12.90 -61.75
N GLY A 28 11.90 -12.51 -60.63
CA GLY A 28 12.50 -11.18 -60.49
C GLY A 28 11.98 -10.29 -59.37
N VAL A 29 12.23 -10.65 -58.10
CA VAL A 29 12.72 -9.68 -57.10
C VAL A 29 13.86 -10.39 -56.38
N GLY A 30 15.05 -9.77 -56.35
CA GLY A 30 16.25 -10.31 -55.70
C GLY A 30 16.05 -10.56 -54.20
N PRO A 31 17.04 -11.14 -53.50
CA PRO A 31 16.97 -11.26 -52.05
C PRO A 31 16.78 -9.86 -51.49
N GLY A 32 15.58 -9.57 -51.00
CA GLY A 32 15.31 -8.36 -50.25
C GLY A 32 16.35 -8.28 -49.16
N ALA A 33 17.12 -7.20 -49.16
CA ALA A 33 18.10 -6.91 -48.14
C ALA A 33 17.49 -7.25 -46.78
N ALA A 34 18.13 -8.16 -46.04
CA ALA A 34 17.85 -8.32 -44.62
C ALA A 34 17.84 -6.91 -44.04
N ALA A 35 16.69 -6.47 -43.52
CA ALA A 35 16.59 -5.20 -42.85
C ALA A 35 17.73 -5.17 -41.83
N ALA A 36 18.66 -4.22 -41.98
CA ALA A 36 19.75 -4.05 -41.05
C ALA A 36 19.11 -3.96 -39.65
N ALA A 37 19.53 -4.83 -38.72
CA ALA A 37 19.02 -4.79 -37.36
C ALA A 37 19.13 -3.35 -36.86
N GLU A 38 18.00 -2.76 -36.48
CA GLU A 38 17.97 -1.43 -35.87
C GLU A 38 19.05 -1.40 -34.77
N PRO A 39 19.96 -0.41 -34.78
CA PRO A 39 21.00 -0.32 -33.77
C PRO A 39 20.36 -0.27 -32.39
N TRP A 40 20.88 -1.04 -31.45
CA TRP A 40 20.38 -1.09 -30.08
C TRP A 40 20.35 0.32 -29.49
N LYS A 41 19.17 0.74 -28.99
CA LYS A 41 18.98 2.01 -28.30
C LYS A 41 18.88 1.78 -26.79
N PRO A 42 19.52 2.63 -25.96
CA PRO A 42 19.28 2.62 -24.52
C PRO A 42 17.80 2.88 -24.22
N PRO A 43 17.28 2.31 -23.12
CA PRO A 43 15.93 2.62 -22.66
C PRO A 43 15.78 4.11 -22.30
N ALA A 44 14.55 4.60 -22.32
CA ALA A 44 14.16 5.89 -21.77
C ALA A 44 13.71 5.74 -20.31
N LEU A 45 14.09 6.69 -19.46
CA LEU A 45 13.55 6.78 -18.11
C LEU A 45 12.09 7.24 -18.18
N VAL A 46 11.17 6.46 -17.60
CA VAL A 46 9.75 6.82 -17.49
C VAL A 46 9.52 7.55 -16.17
N ARG A 47 9.84 6.90 -15.05
CA ARG A 47 9.67 7.42 -13.69
C ARG A 47 10.53 6.66 -12.69
N THR A 48 10.53 7.14 -11.45
CA THR A 48 11.07 6.41 -10.29
C THR A 48 9.96 6.20 -9.27
N ILE A 49 9.95 5.04 -8.62
CA ILE A 49 9.01 4.67 -7.57
C ILE A 49 9.78 4.58 -6.25
N GLY A 50 9.18 5.19 -5.22
CA GLY A 50 9.79 5.35 -3.91
C GLY A 50 10.93 6.36 -3.86
N GLY A 51 11.58 6.46 -2.71
CA GLY A 51 12.73 7.33 -2.46
C GLY A 51 13.48 6.91 -1.21
N THR A 52 14.64 7.53 -0.95
CA THR A 52 15.49 7.21 0.20
C THR A 52 14.74 7.36 1.53
N GLY A 53 14.62 6.27 2.29
CA GLY A 53 14.12 6.31 3.66
C GLY A 53 14.29 4.98 4.36
N ARG A 54 15.04 5.00 5.47
CA ARG A 54 15.22 3.82 6.30
C ARG A 54 14.12 3.81 7.38
N ALA A 55 13.39 2.72 7.44
CA ALA A 55 12.28 2.53 8.36
C ALA A 55 12.82 2.29 9.78
N SER A 56 13.05 3.36 10.54
CA SER A 56 13.23 3.43 12.01
C SER A 56 13.68 4.85 12.38
N LEU A 57 13.67 5.21 13.66
CA LEU A 57 14.45 6.33 14.17
C LEU A 57 15.84 5.78 14.50
N PHE A 58 16.92 6.43 14.04
CA PHE A 58 18.29 6.09 14.43
C PHE A 58 18.82 7.20 15.34
N PRO A 59 18.31 7.26 16.58
CA PRO A 59 18.53 8.40 17.43
C PRO A 59 20.01 8.43 17.82
N TRP A 60 20.64 9.54 17.48
CA TRP A 60 22.05 9.77 17.74
C TRP A 60 22.25 11.03 18.55
N GLY A 61 21.58 12.12 18.14
CA GLY A 61 21.49 13.34 18.92
C GLY A 61 20.13 13.49 19.59
N LEU A 62 20.09 14.12 20.77
CA LEU A 62 18.88 14.25 21.57
C LEU A 62 18.94 15.52 22.42
N ALA A 63 17.89 16.35 22.37
CA ALA A 63 17.70 17.48 23.26
C ALA A 63 16.22 17.80 23.46
N TRP A 64 15.86 18.29 24.65
CA TRP A 64 14.55 18.91 24.91
C TRP A 64 14.63 20.41 24.64
N ASN A 65 13.66 20.95 23.89
CA ASN A 65 13.53 22.38 23.67
C ASN A 65 12.44 22.95 24.59
N PRO A 66 12.79 23.68 25.66
CA PRO A 66 11.82 24.19 26.62
C PRO A 66 10.99 25.37 26.08
N VAL A 67 11.44 26.05 25.02
CA VAL A 67 10.69 27.16 24.42
C VAL A 67 9.62 26.63 23.46
N SER A 68 9.99 25.70 22.59
CA SER A 68 9.04 25.09 21.64
C SER A 68 8.24 23.94 22.24
N GLN A 69 8.61 23.45 23.42
CA GLN A 69 8.05 22.27 24.08
C GLN A 69 8.11 21.03 23.18
N ARG A 70 9.28 20.79 22.57
CA ARG A 70 9.51 19.67 21.64
C ARG A 70 10.81 18.96 21.91
N TRP A 71 10.81 17.65 21.71
CA TRP A 71 12.04 16.87 21.55
C TRP A 71 12.63 17.12 20.16
N ILE A 72 13.93 17.33 20.12
CA ILE A 72 14.72 17.43 18.90
C ILE A 72 15.65 16.22 18.84
N VAL A 73 15.52 15.42 17.78
CA VAL A 73 16.27 14.17 17.64
C VAL A 73 17.03 14.15 16.33
N GLY A 74 18.35 13.93 16.41
CA GLY A 74 19.17 13.62 15.25
C GLY A 74 18.95 12.17 14.83
N ASP A 75 18.35 11.99 13.66
CA ASP A 75 18.10 10.68 13.05
C ASP A 75 19.20 10.35 12.05
N TYR A 76 20.22 9.63 12.55
CA TYR A 76 21.53 9.48 11.92
C TYR A 76 21.46 8.85 10.53
N PHE A 77 20.78 7.72 10.38
CA PHE A 77 20.75 6.96 9.13
C PHE A 77 19.64 7.39 8.17
N ASN A 78 18.72 8.25 8.63
CA ASN A 78 17.77 8.94 7.75
C ASN A 78 18.24 10.34 7.36
N TYR A 79 19.37 10.80 7.91
CA TYR A 79 19.92 12.12 7.64
C TYR A 79 18.91 13.24 7.93
N GLN A 80 18.14 13.12 9.00
CA GLN A 80 17.04 14.03 9.35
C GLN A 80 17.18 14.54 10.77
N VAL A 81 16.70 15.75 11.03
CA VAL A 81 16.42 16.20 12.39
C VAL A 81 14.91 16.13 12.58
N ARG A 82 14.46 15.24 13.46
CA ARG A 82 13.04 15.00 13.72
C ARG A 82 12.60 15.71 14.97
N THR A 83 11.35 16.17 14.98
CA THR A 83 10.75 16.81 16.15
C THR A 83 9.59 15.99 16.66
N PHE A 84 9.45 15.94 17.99
CA PHE A 84 8.35 15.26 18.67
C PHE A 84 7.75 16.18 19.74
N ASP A 85 6.47 16.04 20.05
CA ASP A 85 5.88 16.68 21.23
C ASP A 85 6.32 15.97 22.53
N ALA A 86 5.88 16.45 23.69
CA ALA A 86 6.22 15.85 24.99
C ALA A 86 5.77 14.38 25.12
N ASP A 87 4.71 13.99 24.41
CA ASP A 87 4.14 12.63 24.38
C ASP A 87 4.76 11.78 23.24
N TRP A 88 5.89 12.20 22.68
CA TRP A 88 6.60 11.51 21.59
C TRP A 88 5.81 11.32 20.29
N ARG A 89 4.78 12.13 20.04
CA ARG A 89 4.12 12.19 18.73
C ARG A 89 4.97 13.01 17.78
N SER A 90 5.18 12.49 16.58
CA SER A 90 5.97 13.20 15.57
C SER A 90 5.28 14.52 15.19
N THR A 91 6.02 15.62 15.26
CA THR A 91 5.55 16.97 14.88
C THR A 91 6.14 17.46 13.58
N GLY A 92 7.10 16.72 13.00
CA GLY A 92 7.69 17.00 11.70
C GLY A 92 9.18 16.69 11.60
N VAL A 93 9.76 17.16 10.51
CA VAL A 93 11.20 17.07 10.19
C VAL A 93 11.69 18.49 9.90
N LEU A 94 12.79 18.91 10.52
CA LEU A 94 13.39 20.21 10.24
C LEU A 94 14.00 20.23 8.83
N PRO A 95 14.03 21.39 8.15
CA PRO A 95 14.60 21.51 6.81
C PRO A 95 16.06 21.00 6.73
N GLN A 96 16.34 20.20 5.70
CA GLN A 96 17.64 19.54 5.50
C GLN A 96 18.83 20.51 5.59
N PRO A 97 19.94 20.14 6.27
CA PRO A 97 21.18 20.88 6.20
C PRO A 97 21.77 20.89 4.79
N SER A 98 22.34 22.03 4.37
CA SER A 98 22.95 22.20 3.06
C SER A 98 24.11 21.24 2.88
N ALA A 99 24.00 20.34 1.91
CA ALA A 99 25.07 19.43 1.52
C ALA A 99 26.16 20.23 0.78
N ALA A 100 27.32 20.45 1.40
CA ALA A 100 28.38 21.25 0.80
C ALA A 100 29.17 20.53 -0.33
N SER A 101 28.89 19.26 -0.65
CA SER A 101 29.71 18.53 -1.64
C SER A 101 29.04 17.39 -2.40
N GLY A 102 27.71 17.30 -2.46
CA GLY A 102 27.04 16.18 -3.13
C GLY A 102 27.28 14.83 -2.45
N ASP A 103 27.70 14.85 -1.18
CA ASP A 103 27.80 13.70 -0.31
C ASP A 103 26.52 13.64 0.55
N PRO A 104 25.60 12.69 0.30
CA PRO A 104 24.39 12.53 1.09
C PRO A 104 24.67 12.06 2.53
N GLU A 105 25.94 11.82 2.91
CA GLU A 105 26.37 11.29 4.21
C GLU A 105 26.76 12.36 5.25
N SER A 106 26.09 13.52 5.30
CA SER A 106 26.34 14.49 6.39
C SER A 106 25.70 14.02 7.70
N VAL A 107 26.46 13.23 8.47
CA VAL A 107 26.13 12.69 9.79
C VAL A 107 25.71 13.78 10.79
N LEU A 108 24.50 13.69 11.35
CA LEU A 108 24.02 14.57 12.42
C LEU A 108 24.50 14.01 13.77
N ALA A 109 25.56 14.59 14.34
CA ALA A 109 26.31 13.97 15.43
C ALA A 109 25.86 14.38 16.85
N SER A 110 25.40 15.61 17.05
CA SER A 110 24.94 16.11 18.36
C SER A 110 23.89 17.20 18.16
N VAL A 111 22.99 17.33 19.13
CA VAL A 111 21.95 18.37 19.15
C VAL A 111 22.06 19.14 20.45
N ALA A 112 22.05 20.46 20.38
CA ALA A 112 21.93 21.35 21.54
C ALA A 112 20.85 22.39 21.31
N VAL A 113 20.24 22.85 22.39
CA VAL A 113 19.21 23.89 22.38
C VAL A 113 19.63 24.97 23.38
N ASP A 114 19.56 26.24 22.97
CA ASP A 114 19.62 27.35 23.91
C ASP A 114 18.30 27.40 24.69
N PRO A 115 18.31 27.13 26.01
CA PRO A 115 17.07 27.03 26.80
C PRO A 115 16.33 28.36 26.92
N ARG A 116 16.98 29.50 26.63
CA ARG A 116 16.40 30.84 26.77
C ARG A 116 15.66 31.29 25.51
N THR A 117 16.14 30.86 24.35
CA THR A 117 15.63 31.31 23.04
C THR A 117 14.94 30.19 22.27
N GLY A 118 15.24 28.93 22.57
CA GLY A 118 14.80 27.77 21.81
C GLY A 118 15.56 27.56 20.51
N GLU A 119 16.60 28.37 20.23
CA GLU A 119 17.43 28.14 19.06
C GLU A 119 18.16 26.80 19.17
N THR A 120 18.18 26.06 18.07
CA THR A 120 18.68 24.69 18.00
C THR A 120 19.93 24.65 17.12
N TYR A 121 20.97 23.99 17.62
CA TYR A 121 22.26 23.81 16.97
C TYR A 121 22.51 22.33 16.75
N VAL A 122 22.86 21.95 15.52
CA VAL A 122 23.10 20.55 15.16
C VAL A 122 24.47 20.39 14.54
N GLY A 123 25.28 19.53 15.15
CA GLY A 123 26.63 19.23 14.69
C GLY A 123 26.66 18.56 13.32
N LYS A 124 27.56 19.02 12.45
CA LYS A 124 27.82 18.45 11.11
C LYS A 124 29.26 17.94 11.03
N PRO A 125 29.59 17.01 10.10
CA PRO A 125 30.96 16.54 9.91
C PRO A 125 31.71 17.36 8.85
N LYS A 126 30.98 18.07 7.97
CA LYS A 126 31.48 18.93 6.88
C LYS A 126 30.40 19.94 6.47
N PRO A 127 30.73 21.21 6.18
CA PRO A 127 31.95 21.96 6.55
C PRO A 127 31.95 22.32 8.06
N ASP A 128 32.99 23.01 8.57
CA ASP A 128 33.20 23.48 9.97
C ASP A 128 32.09 24.42 10.47
N THR A 129 30.87 23.90 10.48
CA THR A 129 29.64 24.65 10.67
C THR A 129 28.64 23.84 11.48
N LEU A 130 27.75 24.53 12.16
CA LEU A 130 26.58 23.94 12.80
C LEU A 130 25.34 24.29 11.98
N ALA A 131 24.40 23.34 11.86
CA ALA A 131 23.07 23.68 11.39
C ALA A 131 22.36 24.48 12.48
N HIS A 132 21.70 25.56 12.10
CA HIS A 132 21.07 26.49 13.05
C HIS A 132 19.60 26.67 12.72
N TYR A 133 18.74 26.59 13.72
CA TYR A 133 17.29 26.73 13.58
C TYR A 133 16.73 27.64 14.67
N ALA A 134 15.72 28.42 14.32
CA ALA A 134 14.89 29.12 15.28
C ALA A 134 14.00 28.13 16.06
N ALA A 135 13.40 28.58 17.17
CA ALA A 135 12.56 27.76 18.03
C ALA A 135 11.35 27.13 17.33
N ASP A 136 10.82 27.79 16.28
CA ASP A 136 9.70 27.26 15.49
C ASP A 136 10.14 26.22 14.43
N GLY A 137 11.44 25.93 14.32
CA GLY A 137 12.03 25.03 13.33
C GLY A 137 12.43 25.71 12.02
N THR A 138 12.27 27.04 11.91
CA THR A 138 12.72 27.80 10.74
C THR A 138 14.23 27.71 10.58
N ARG A 139 14.70 27.41 9.37
CA ARG A 139 16.13 27.33 9.08
C ARG A 139 16.78 28.71 9.09
N LEU A 140 17.83 28.86 9.89
CA LEU A 140 18.70 30.03 9.95
C LEU A 140 20.02 29.76 9.19
N PRO A 141 20.83 30.80 8.91
CA PRO A 141 22.17 30.62 8.35
C PRO A 141 23.02 29.70 9.23
N ASP A 142 23.82 28.83 8.61
CA ASP A 142 24.72 27.95 9.36
C ASP A 142 25.73 28.77 10.18
N VAL A 143 25.99 28.32 11.41
CA VAL A 143 26.98 28.93 12.31
C VAL A 143 28.35 28.46 11.88
N VAL A 144 29.28 29.40 11.63
CA VAL A 144 30.67 29.08 11.27
C VAL A 144 31.47 28.87 12.55
N VAL A 145 32.03 27.68 12.73
CA VAL A 145 32.79 27.30 13.94
C VAL A 145 34.25 27.69 13.81
N ASP A 146 34.90 27.29 12.72
CA ASP A 146 36.27 27.71 12.41
C ASP A 146 36.45 27.97 10.91
N PRO A 147 36.59 29.22 10.47
CA PRO A 147 36.81 29.56 9.06
C PRO A 147 38.23 29.24 8.56
N THR A 148 39.15 28.83 9.43
CA THR A 148 40.59 28.71 9.15
C THR A 148 41.13 27.28 9.06
N SER A 149 40.39 26.28 9.55
CA SER A 149 40.91 24.91 9.72
C SER A 149 41.25 24.24 8.38
N GLY A 150 40.47 24.47 7.32
CA GLY A 150 40.62 23.75 6.04
C GLY A 150 40.61 22.22 6.19
N SER A 151 40.20 21.70 7.35
CA SER A 151 40.40 20.32 7.77
C SER A 151 39.32 19.41 7.22
N GLN A 152 39.67 18.17 6.88
CA GLN A 152 38.81 17.24 6.13
C GLN A 152 38.04 16.24 7.00
N THR A 153 38.17 16.29 8.34
CA THR A 153 37.56 15.29 9.24
C THR A 153 37.12 15.89 10.57
N TYR A 154 35.91 16.42 10.59
CA TYR A 154 35.31 17.06 11.75
C TYR A 154 34.17 16.18 12.32
N THR A 155 33.99 16.17 13.64
CA THR A 155 32.74 15.77 14.29
C THR A 155 32.46 16.78 15.40
N ALA A 156 31.38 17.57 15.27
CA ALA A 156 31.00 18.54 16.29
C ALA A 156 30.21 17.87 17.41
N TRP A 157 30.67 17.99 18.65
CA TRP A 157 29.76 17.97 19.80
C TRP A 157 29.47 19.41 20.21
N VAL A 158 28.20 19.74 20.34
CA VAL A 158 27.74 21.08 20.73
C VAL A 158 26.98 21.00 22.05
N THR A 159 27.17 22.00 22.90
CA THR A 159 26.31 22.32 24.05
C THR A 159 26.15 23.84 24.14
N VAL A 160 25.17 24.31 24.91
CA VAL A 160 24.92 25.73 25.18
C VAL A 160 24.87 25.93 26.68
N ASP A 161 25.65 26.89 27.21
CA ASP A 161 25.65 27.20 28.64
C ASP A 161 24.47 28.10 29.04
N ASP A 162 24.26 28.29 30.35
CA ASP A 162 23.17 29.11 30.90
C ASP A 162 23.24 30.60 30.49
N GLU A 163 24.43 31.08 30.10
CA GLU A 163 24.64 32.43 29.58
C GLU A 163 24.37 32.52 28.06
N GLY A 164 24.20 31.38 27.40
CA GLY A 164 23.90 31.24 25.98
C GLY A 164 25.09 31.07 25.07
N TYR A 165 26.30 30.95 25.59
CA TYR A 165 27.46 30.71 24.75
C TYR A 165 27.38 29.31 24.17
N VAL A 166 27.68 29.20 22.88
CA VAL A 166 27.69 27.92 22.17
C VAL A 166 29.09 27.34 22.29
N TRP A 167 29.19 26.18 22.94
CA TRP A 167 30.45 25.46 23.10
C TRP A 167 30.51 24.34 22.09
N VAL A 168 31.61 24.29 21.36
CA VAL A 168 31.84 23.33 20.30
C VAL A 168 33.12 22.58 20.59
N LEU A 169 32.98 21.28 20.72
CA LEU A 169 34.09 20.34 20.77
C LEU A 169 34.38 19.89 19.34
N ASP A 170 35.52 20.35 18.84
CA ASP A 170 36.09 20.01 17.56
C ASP A 170 37.01 18.80 17.71
N SER A 171 36.52 17.62 17.33
CA SER A 171 37.28 16.37 17.45
C SER A 171 37.61 15.77 16.10
N HIS A 172 38.89 15.41 15.95
CA HIS A 172 39.43 14.80 14.73
C HIS A 172 39.53 13.28 14.86
N LEU A 173 39.01 12.56 13.85
CA LEU A 173 38.98 11.09 13.81
C LEU A 173 40.39 10.47 13.73
N TRP A 174 41.35 11.18 13.13
CA TRP A 174 42.75 10.74 13.00
C TRP A 174 43.67 11.68 13.73
N ASN A 175 43.84 11.36 14.99
CA ASN A 175 44.70 12.02 15.91
C ASN A 175 46.17 12.03 15.44
N THR A 176 46.59 13.14 14.83
CA THR A 176 48.00 13.43 14.55
C THR A 176 48.39 14.66 15.33
N ASP A 177 49.61 14.69 15.87
CA ASP A 177 50.15 15.84 16.62
C ASP A 177 50.18 17.15 15.81
N ALA A 178 49.90 17.08 14.49
CA ALA A 178 49.85 18.22 13.59
C ALA A 178 48.51 18.99 13.63
N ASP A 179 47.43 18.41 14.19
CA ASP A 179 46.10 19.02 14.22
C ASP A 179 45.27 18.53 15.44
N PRO A 180 45.46 19.14 16.63
CA PRO A 180 44.84 18.67 17.88
C PRO A 180 43.33 18.93 17.92
N SER A 181 42.59 18.14 18.71
CA SER A 181 41.18 18.45 19.03
C SER A 181 41.11 19.78 19.78
N ARG A 182 40.04 20.56 19.58
CA ARG A 182 39.88 21.88 20.17
C ARG A 182 38.55 22.03 20.88
N LEU A 183 38.57 22.82 21.95
CA LEU A 183 37.38 23.35 22.58
C LEU A 183 37.19 24.78 22.10
N ILE A 184 36.04 25.12 21.54
CA ILE A 184 35.74 26.43 20.97
C ILE A 184 34.51 26.99 21.67
N ARG A 185 34.56 28.26 22.09
CA ARG A 185 33.42 28.98 22.68
C ARG A 185 33.02 30.12 21.77
N LEU A 186 31.75 30.14 21.35
CA LEU A 186 31.15 31.16 20.50
C LEU A 186 30.21 32.05 21.32
N ALA A 187 30.10 33.32 20.93
CA ALA A 187 29.14 34.25 21.52
C ALA A 187 27.69 33.75 21.36
N PRO A 188 26.75 34.20 22.21
CA PRO A 188 25.35 33.78 22.11
C PRO A 188 24.75 33.96 20.72
N GLY A 189 23.94 32.98 20.30
CA GLY A 189 23.40 32.91 18.93
C GLY A 189 24.36 32.25 17.91
N GLY A 190 25.47 31.65 18.35
CA GLY A 190 26.50 31.15 17.43
C GLY A 190 27.25 32.27 16.73
N GLY A 191 27.50 33.38 17.44
CA GLY A 191 28.18 34.56 16.92
C GLY A 191 29.69 34.38 16.77
N ALA A 192 30.45 35.46 16.93
CA ALA A 192 31.91 35.40 16.82
C ALA A 192 32.54 34.45 17.85
N GLN A 193 33.63 33.79 17.44
CA GLN A 193 34.46 33.01 18.35
C GLN A 193 35.04 33.93 19.44
N VAL A 194 34.81 33.53 20.70
CA VAL A 194 35.26 34.25 21.90
C VAL A 194 36.60 33.69 22.37
N SER A 195 36.73 32.37 22.38
CA SER A 195 37.94 31.66 22.81
C SER A 195 38.05 30.29 22.16
N SER A 196 39.28 29.76 22.09
CA SER A 196 39.59 28.42 21.60
C SER A 196 40.78 27.87 22.38
N TRP A 197 40.75 26.57 22.67
CA TRP A 197 41.79 25.87 23.43
C TRP A 197 42.14 24.55 22.76
N ASP A 198 43.44 24.33 22.51
CA ASP A 198 43.94 23.04 22.04
C ASP A 198 43.91 22.02 23.18
N LEU A 199 43.26 20.89 22.96
CA LEU A 199 43.12 19.83 23.94
C LEU A 199 44.34 18.90 23.92
N SER A 200 45.44 19.40 24.49
CA SER A 200 46.67 18.63 24.71
C SER A 200 47.09 18.71 26.17
N PHE A 201 47.29 17.56 26.80
CA PHE A 201 47.58 17.47 28.24
C PHE A 201 48.82 16.60 28.50
N PRO A 202 49.71 16.99 29.45
CA PRO A 202 50.95 16.28 29.71
C PRO A 202 50.75 14.79 30.05
N GLY A 203 51.52 13.91 29.39
CA GLY A 203 51.53 12.46 29.66
C GLY A 203 50.35 11.68 29.09
N GLN A 204 49.56 12.27 28.19
CA GLN A 204 48.36 11.66 27.61
C GLN A 204 48.58 11.38 26.11
N LYS A 205 48.00 10.29 25.59
CA LYS A 205 47.83 10.18 24.13
C LYS A 205 46.85 11.29 23.72
N PRO A 206 46.99 11.90 22.54
CA PRO A 206 46.01 12.91 22.19
C PRO A 206 44.61 12.25 22.13
N GLY A 207 43.63 12.90 22.73
CA GLY A 207 42.32 12.29 22.99
C GLY A 207 41.48 12.22 21.72
N GLN A 208 40.54 11.27 21.66
CA GLN A 208 39.34 11.43 20.84
C GLN A 208 38.24 11.86 21.81
N PHE A 209 37.93 13.15 21.81
CA PHE A 209 36.96 13.71 22.73
C PHE A 209 35.56 13.61 22.12
N TYR A 210 34.61 13.06 22.84
CA TYR A 210 33.25 12.83 22.39
C TYR A 210 32.31 13.24 23.53
N GLY A 211 31.34 14.10 23.25
CA GLY A 211 30.45 14.63 24.28
C GLY A 211 31.09 15.76 25.08
N ILE A 212 30.27 16.76 25.33
CA ILE A 212 30.61 17.97 26.09
C ILE A 212 29.39 18.39 26.88
N ASP A 213 29.62 18.83 28.11
CA ASP A 213 28.62 19.60 28.84
C ASP A 213 29.27 20.67 29.72
N VAL A 214 28.51 21.72 30.06
CA VAL A 214 28.98 22.84 30.88
C VAL A 214 28.10 22.97 32.11
N GLY A 215 28.70 22.88 33.29
CA GLY A 215 27.97 23.10 34.54
C GLY A 215 27.64 24.57 34.77
N SER A 216 26.67 24.82 35.63
CA SER A 216 26.26 26.15 36.12
C SER A 216 27.40 26.90 36.83
N ASP A 217 28.43 26.19 37.32
CA ASP A 217 29.67 26.79 37.85
C ASP A 217 30.69 27.18 36.75
N GLY A 218 30.35 26.95 35.49
CA GLY A 218 31.15 27.21 34.30
C GLY A 218 32.22 26.16 34.00
N ARG A 219 32.32 25.07 34.78
CA ARG A 219 33.25 23.98 34.46
C ARG A 219 32.78 23.21 33.25
N VAL A 220 33.74 22.78 32.43
CA VAL A 220 33.50 22.04 31.20
C VAL A 220 33.89 20.59 31.39
N TYR A 221 32.97 19.68 31.09
CA TYR A 221 33.15 18.24 31.19
C TYR A 221 33.28 17.66 29.79
N LEU A 222 34.36 16.94 29.52
CA LEU A 222 34.66 16.37 28.20
C LEU A 222 34.91 14.87 28.32
N ALA A 223 34.19 14.03 27.56
CA ALA A 223 34.47 12.61 27.55
C ALA A 223 35.65 12.31 26.60
N ASP A 224 36.74 11.77 27.13
CA ASP A 224 37.94 11.38 26.40
C ASP A 224 37.88 9.88 26.13
N ALA A 225 37.34 9.50 24.97
CA ALA A 225 37.02 8.11 24.65
C ALA A 225 38.26 7.24 24.49
N VAL A 226 39.36 7.79 23.97
CA VAL A 226 40.63 7.06 23.79
C VAL A 226 41.32 6.82 25.12
N ASN A 227 41.36 7.83 25.99
CA ASN A 227 42.00 7.69 27.30
C ASN A 227 41.03 7.23 28.41
N ARG A 228 39.76 6.95 28.06
CA ARG A 228 38.74 6.32 28.91
C ARG A 228 38.52 7.05 30.23
N ARG A 229 38.21 8.34 30.14
CA ARG A 229 37.97 9.22 31.30
C ARG A 229 37.14 10.43 30.90
N VAL A 230 36.61 11.14 31.88
CA VAL A 230 36.09 12.50 31.68
C VAL A 230 37.13 13.50 32.15
N GLN A 231 37.46 14.49 31.32
CA GLN A 231 38.27 15.65 31.72
C GLN A 231 37.35 16.73 32.27
N VAL A 232 37.73 17.32 33.41
CA VAL A 232 37.04 18.46 34.01
C VAL A 232 37.93 19.68 33.86
N LEU A 233 37.49 20.66 33.09
CA LEU A 233 38.19 21.90 32.82
C LEU A 233 37.57 23.05 33.60
N SER A 234 38.39 24.06 33.91
CA SER A 234 37.91 25.36 34.36
C SER A 234 37.29 26.15 33.19
N PRO A 235 36.49 27.20 33.46
CA PRO A 235 35.90 28.05 32.41
C PRO A 235 36.93 28.64 31.43
N ASP A 236 38.21 28.74 31.84
CA ASP A 236 39.33 29.21 31.03
C ASP A 236 40.05 28.11 30.23
N GLY A 237 39.52 26.89 30.19
CA GLY A 237 40.07 25.74 29.46
C GLY A 237 41.20 25.01 30.19
N THR A 238 41.58 25.39 31.41
CA THR A 238 42.63 24.69 32.18
C THR A 238 42.12 23.37 32.78
N LEU A 239 42.92 22.31 32.69
CA LEU A 239 42.58 21.01 33.28
C LEU A 239 42.61 21.06 34.82
N ILE A 240 41.48 20.75 35.45
CA ILE A 240 41.36 20.65 36.91
C ILE A 240 41.66 19.23 37.37
N ARG A 241 40.96 18.24 36.81
CA ARG A 241 41.06 16.82 37.17
C ARG A 241 40.48 15.91 36.09
N SER A 242 40.66 14.60 36.26
CA SER A 242 39.97 13.59 35.47
C SER A 242 39.10 12.72 36.37
N ILE A 243 37.95 12.28 35.84
CA ILE A 243 36.99 11.38 36.49
C ILE A 243 36.93 10.06 35.74
N GLY A 244 36.78 8.97 36.49
CA GLY A 244 36.78 7.60 35.97
C GLY A 244 38.18 6.98 35.90
N THR A 245 38.20 5.65 35.95
CA THR A 245 39.42 4.85 35.81
C THR A 245 39.34 4.00 34.56
N SER A 246 40.45 3.81 33.84
CA SER A 246 40.46 2.87 32.73
C SER A 246 40.36 1.44 33.28
N GLY A 247 39.36 0.66 32.84
CA GLY A 247 39.18 -0.71 33.36
C GLY A 247 38.28 -1.58 32.50
N GLU A 248 38.15 -2.84 32.93
CA GLU A 248 37.27 -3.86 32.32
C GLU A 248 35.81 -3.67 32.75
N ALA A 249 34.89 -4.36 32.06
CA ALA A 249 33.44 -4.33 32.28
C ALA A 249 33.02 -4.57 33.75
N ASP A 250 31.90 -3.94 34.14
CA ASP A 250 31.16 -4.14 35.39
C ASP A 250 31.88 -3.75 36.70
N VAL A 251 32.97 -2.98 36.60
CA VAL A 251 33.60 -2.35 37.77
C VAL A 251 33.05 -0.93 37.93
N PRO A 252 32.39 -0.58 39.05
CA PRO A 252 31.90 0.78 39.28
C PRO A 252 33.02 1.81 39.13
N GLY A 253 32.79 2.82 38.29
CA GLY A 253 33.73 3.88 37.94
C GLY A 253 34.80 3.50 36.91
N ALA A 254 34.71 2.33 36.29
CA ALA A 254 35.60 1.91 35.22
C ALA A 254 35.00 2.20 33.83
N LEU A 255 35.70 3.01 33.05
CA LEU A 255 35.34 3.37 31.69
C LEU A 255 36.16 2.52 30.70
N SER A 256 35.48 1.94 29.71
CA SER A 256 36.03 0.94 28.79
C SER A 256 36.30 1.45 27.38
N GLY A 257 35.58 2.49 26.93
CA GLY A 257 35.83 3.17 25.65
C GLY A 257 34.54 3.56 24.90
N ASP A 258 34.69 4.19 23.73
CA ASP A 258 33.58 4.80 22.97
C ASP A 258 32.64 5.65 23.85
N LEU A 259 33.23 6.52 24.69
CA LEU A 259 32.45 7.46 25.49
C LEU A 259 31.72 8.41 24.54
N ARG A 260 30.40 8.60 24.64
CA ARG A 260 29.63 9.35 23.61
C ARG A 260 29.05 10.66 24.09
N SER A 261 28.57 10.68 25.32
CA SER A 261 27.89 11.81 25.92
C SER A 261 28.27 11.91 27.38
N VAL A 262 28.35 13.15 27.84
CA VAL A 262 28.44 13.51 29.25
C VAL A 262 27.36 14.54 29.51
N VAL A 263 26.67 14.44 30.64
CA VAL A 263 25.70 15.46 31.09
C VAL A 263 25.92 15.69 32.59
N VAL A 264 25.92 16.96 33.00
CA VAL A 264 26.07 17.37 34.39
C VAL A 264 24.73 17.82 34.97
N ASP A 265 24.43 17.35 36.18
CA ASP A 265 23.30 17.80 36.99
C ASP A 265 23.87 18.39 38.29
N ASP A 266 24.06 19.70 38.30
CA ASP A 266 24.60 20.41 39.47
C ASP A 266 23.65 20.40 40.66
N GLU A 267 22.34 20.34 40.43
CA GLU A 267 21.34 20.32 41.50
C GLU A 267 21.39 18.99 42.26
N ALA A 268 21.47 17.87 41.54
CA ALA A 268 21.65 16.55 42.14
C ALA A 268 23.10 16.26 42.54
N GLY A 269 24.06 17.05 42.07
CA GLY A 269 25.49 16.84 42.26
C GLY A 269 26.01 15.59 41.55
N ARG A 270 25.54 15.33 40.32
CA ARG A 270 25.82 14.11 39.56
C ARG A 270 26.38 14.38 38.16
N LEU A 271 27.17 13.42 37.69
CA LEU A 271 27.74 13.39 36.35
C LEU A 271 27.36 12.06 35.69
N TYR A 272 26.71 12.13 34.52
CA TYR A 272 26.27 10.97 33.75
C TYR A 272 27.15 10.81 32.52
N VAL A 273 27.72 9.61 32.33
CA VAL A 273 28.68 9.34 31.26
C VAL A 273 28.25 8.11 30.49
N VAL A 274 28.01 8.26 29.18
CA VAL A 274 27.68 7.14 28.30
C VAL A 274 28.94 6.36 27.97
N ASP A 275 28.99 5.09 28.35
CA ASP A 275 29.96 4.11 27.85
C ASP A 275 29.25 3.19 26.86
N ALA A 276 29.44 3.47 25.56
CA ALA A 276 28.76 2.74 24.51
C ALA A 276 29.39 1.38 24.20
N VAL A 277 30.60 1.09 24.70
CA VAL A 277 31.21 -0.25 24.57
C VAL A 277 30.59 -1.22 25.57
N GLN A 278 30.28 -0.73 26.78
CA GLN A 278 29.60 -1.50 27.83
C GLN A 278 28.07 -1.46 27.74
N ASP A 279 27.53 -0.69 26.80
CA ASP A 279 26.09 -0.48 26.67
C ASP A 279 25.44 0.03 27.96
N GLN A 280 26.06 1.06 28.57
CA GLN A 280 25.58 1.60 29.85
C GLN A 280 25.86 3.09 30.02
N VAL A 281 25.27 3.67 31.06
CA VAL A 281 25.57 5.01 31.57
C VAL A 281 26.17 4.86 32.96
N GLU A 282 27.43 5.28 33.10
CA GLU A 282 28.13 5.34 34.39
C GLU A 282 27.82 6.68 35.07
N VAL A 283 27.42 6.63 36.35
CA VAL A 283 27.05 7.83 37.10
C VAL A 283 28.03 8.06 38.23
N PHE A 284 28.58 9.27 38.30
CA PHE A 284 29.48 9.73 39.35
C PHE A 284 28.85 10.87 40.14
N ASP A 285 29.35 11.14 41.35
CA ASP A 285 29.22 12.49 41.90
C ASP A 285 30.20 13.45 41.23
N LEU A 286 30.05 14.75 41.50
CA LEU A 286 30.94 15.76 40.92
C LEU A 286 32.39 15.59 41.39
N GLU A 287 32.67 14.97 42.54
CA GLU A 287 34.04 14.63 42.98
C GLU A 287 34.65 13.45 42.21
N GLY A 288 33.86 12.71 41.43
CA GLY A 288 34.28 11.57 40.62
C GLY A 288 34.20 10.21 41.31
N ARG A 289 33.47 10.11 42.43
CA ARG A 289 33.16 8.83 43.07
C ARG A 289 32.00 8.16 42.32
N PRO A 290 32.11 6.88 41.95
CA PRO A 290 31.02 6.19 41.26
C PRO A 290 29.82 6.01 42.20
N LEU A 291 28.61 6.23 41.67
CA LEU A 291 27.35 6.16 42.39
C LEU A 291 26.50 4.97 41.93
N LEU A 292 26.25 4.84 40.63
CA LEU A 292 25.44 3.76 40.05
C LEU A 292 25.71 3.57 38.55
N GLN A 293 25.24 2.44 38.02
CA GLN A 293 25.25 2.10 36.60
C GLN A 293 23.81 1.96 36.09
N ILE A 294 23.50 2.59 34.96
CA ILE A 294 22.20 2.51 34.28
C ILE A 294 22.37 1.71 32.99
N GLY A 295 21.54 0.68 32.78
CA GLY A 295 21.52 -0.08 31.53
C GLY A 295 22.16 -1.47 31.60
N GLY A 296 23.08 -1.73 30.67
CA GLY A 296 23.69 -3.02 30.38
C GLY A 296 23.17 -3.62 29.08
N HIS A 297 23.99 -4.44 28.41
CA HIS A 297 23.69 -5.02 27.10
C HIS A 297 22.35 -5.78 27.06
N GLY A 298 21.45 -5.41 26.15
CA GLY A 298 20.22 -6.15 25.91
C GLY A 298 19.13 -5.34 25.21
N THR A 299 18.00 -5.99 24.90
CA THR A 299 16.90 -5.41 24.12
C THR A 299 15.65 -5.09 24.94
N GLU A 300 15.59 -5.55 26.19
CA GLU A 300 14.46 -5.31 27.11
C GLU A 300 14.46 -3.86 27.63
N PRO A 301 13.31 -3.31 28.09
CA PRO A 301 13.28 -2.01 28.76
C PRO A 301 14.28 -1.96 29.92
N GLY A 302 15.07 -0.91 29.98
CA GLY A 302 16.15 -0.74 30.96
C GLY A 302 17.48 -1.40 30.59
N ARG A 303 17.57 -2.09 29.45
CA ARG A 303 18.83 -2.52 28.83
C ARG A 303 19.16 -1.64 27.62
N LEU A 304 20.44 -1.46 27.30
CA LEU A 304 20.89 -0.60 26.21
C LEU A 304 21.72 -1.41 25.20
N VAL A 305 21.81 -0.90 23.96
CA VAL A 305 22.77 -1.30 22.93
C VAL A 305 23.21 -0.05 22.16
N ALA A 306 24.51 0.23 22.16
CA ALA A 306 25.16 1.40 21.59
C ALA A 306 24.46 2.72 21.95
N PRO A 307 24.34 3.06 23.25
CA PRO A 307 23.84 4.38 23.68
C PRO A 307 24.69 5.53 23.10
N ARG A 308 24.05 6.68 22.85
CA ARG A 308 24.68 7.85 22.20
C ARG A 308 24.60 9.11 23.07
N GLN A 309 23.62 9.98 22.84
CA GLN A 309 23.44 11.25 23.55
C GLN A 309 22.43 11.14 24.70
N LEU A 310 22.72 11.83 25.80
CA LEU A 310 21.85 12.02 26.97
C LEU A 310 21.17 13.39 26.92
N ALA A 311 19.96 13.50 27.47
CA ALA A 311 19.31 14.77 27.76
C ALA A 311 18.31 14.63 28.91
N PHE A 312 18.10 15.69 29.67
CA PHE A 312 16.99 15.75 30.62
C PHE A 312 15.69 16.14 29.91
N GLY A 313 14.61 15.45 30.25
CA GLY A 313 13.27 15.76 29.77
C GLY A 313 12.56 16.83 30.62
N PRO A 314 11.37 17.27 30.20
CA PRO A 314 10.59 18.29 30.92
C PRO A 314 10.16 17.86 32.34
N GLU A 315 10.09 16.55 32.60
CA GLU A 315 9.73 15.98 33.90
C GLU A 315 10.95 15.65 34.78
N GLY A 316 12.17 15.96 34.31
CA GLY A 316 13.42 15.67 35.03
C GLY A 316 13.97 14.25 34.82
N ASP A 317 13.30 13.40 34.05
CA ASP A 317 13.83 12.08 33.67
C ASP A 317 15.07 12.21 32.77
N LEU A 318 16.00 11.27 32.93
CA LEU A 318 17.18 11.15 32.07
C LEU A 318 16.83 10.32 30.83
N TRP A 319 16.91 10.94 29.66
CA TRP A 319 16.64 10.28 28.39
C TRP A 319 17.95 9.89 27.69
N VAL A 320 17.98 8.67 27.17
CA VAL A 320 19.14 8.08 26.49
C VAL A 320 18.73 7.75 25.06
N SER A 321 19.40 8.34 24.08
CA SER A 321 19.29 7.90 22.69
C SER A 321 20.08 6.61 22.46
N GLU A 322 19.43 5.62 21.84
CA GLU A 322 19.96 4.28 21.69
C GLU A 322 20.01 3.88 20.21
N TYR A 323 21.22 3.93 19.66
CA TYR A 323 21.45 3.68 18.24
C TYR A 323 21.31 2.20 17.86
N GLY A 324 21.68 1.27 18.76
CA GLY A 324 21.68 -0.17 18.46
C GLY A 324 20.29 -0.81 18.42
N ASN A 325 19.40 -0.38 19.31
CA ASN A 325 18.00 -0.85 19.37
C ASN A 325 16.99 0.12 18.73
N TYR A 326 17.45 1.22 18.13
CA TYR A 326 16.61 2.17 17.37
C TYR A 326 15.52 2.84 18.21
N ARG A 327 15.85 3.17 19.46
CA ARG A 327 14.89 3.71 20.43
C ARG A 327 15.53 4.76 21.31
N ILE A 328 14.73 5.39 22.14
CA ILE A 328 15.11 6.32 23.19
C ILE A 328 14.48 5.78 24.46
N GLN A 329 15.20 5.84 25.58
CA GLN A 329 14.70 5.32 26.85
C GLN A 329 14.80 6.38 27.93
N ALA A 330 13.74 6.49 28.72
CA ALA A 330 13.71 7.30 29.92
C ALA A 330 14.14 6.47 31.12
N PHE A 331 14.94 7.07 31.97
CA PHE A 331 15.39 6.50 33.23
C PHE A 331 15.20 7.52 34.34
N ASP A 332 14.85 7.01 35.51
CA ASP A 332 14.96 7.79 36.74
C ASP A 332 16.44 8.14 36.97
N PRO A 333 16.81 9.43 37.02
CA PRO A 333 18.21 9.85 37.11
C PRO A 333 18.84 9.51 38.46
N LEU A 334 18.04 9.26 39.50
CA LEU A 334 18.53 8.99 40.85
C LEU A 334 18.80 7.51 41.09
N THR A 335 17.97 6.63 40.53
CA THR A 335 17.91 5.20 40.79
C THR A 335 18.30 4.33 39.59
N GLY A 336 18.29 4.88 38.37
CA GLY A 336 18.55 4.14 37.13
C GLY A 336 17.41 3.22 36.68
N VAL A 337 16.24 3.29 37.32
CA VAL A 337 15.07 2.50 36.94
C VAL A 337 14.51 3.01 35.62
N SER A 338 14.28 2.11 34.67
CA SER A 338 13.64 2.45 33.39
C SER A 338 12.20 2.94 33.63
N ARG A 339 11.88 4.10 33.06
CA ARG A 339 10.56 4.76 33.13
C ARG A 339 9.70 4.46 31.91
N GLY A 340 10.33 4.22 30.76
CA GLY A 340 9.63 3.99 29.51
C GLY A 340 10.57 3.94 28.31
N VAL A 341 10.01 3.56 27.18
CA VAL A 341 10.71 3.47 25.90
C VAL A 341 9.92 4.29 24.90
N GLU A 342 10.61 5.16 24.17
CA GLU A 342 10.01 6.00 23.16
C GLU A 342 10.90 6.07 21.92
N PRO A 343 10.33 6.35 20.74
CA PRO A 343 8.92 6.23 20.42
C PRO A 343 8.43 4.76 20.43
N THR A 344 7.31 4.48 21.10
CA THR A 344 6.59 3.19 21.00
C THR A 344 5.12 3.36 20.55
N PRO A 345 4.68 2.71 19.45
CA PRO A 345 5.49 1.96 18.50
C PRO A 345 6.47 2.88 17.76
N LEU A 346 7.56 2.29 17.21
CA LEU A 346 8.52 3.03 16.39
C LEU A 346 7.77 3.90 15.37
N PRO A 347 8.15 5.18 15.17
CA PRO A 347 7.37 6.15 14.43
C PRO A 347 7.18 5.64 13.03
N GLU A 348 5.97 5.87 12.52
CA GLU A 348 5.57 5.42 11.20
C GLU A 348 6.64 5.75 10.16
N ARG A 349 7.01 4.69 9.47
CA ARG A 349 7.94 4.68 8.35
C ARG A 349 7.40 5.68 7.34
N PRO A 350 8.19 6.64 6.82
CA PRO A 350 7.73 7.50 5.74
C PRO A 350 7.08 6.64 4.64
N GLY A 351 5.78 6.88 4.40
CA GLY A 351 4.99 6.09 3.46
C GLY A 351 5.63 6.13 2.09
N GLY A 352 5.95 4.96 1.53
CA GLY A 352 6.50 4.84 0.19
C GLY A 352 8.01 5.10 0.04
N GLN A 353 8.76 5.36 1.10
CA GLN A 353 10.22 5.37 1.02
C GLN A 353 10.77 3.94 1.11
N LEU A 354 11.86 3.66 0.40
CA LEU A 354 12.52 2.36 0.34
C LEU A 354 13.91 2.44 0.99
N GLY A 355 14.42 1.28 1.40
CA GLY A 355 15.74 1.08 1.99
C GLY A 355 16.33 -0.22 1.48
N GLN A 356 17.30 -0.12 0.57
CA GLN A 356 17.84 -1.22 -0.22
C GLN A 356 16.76 -2.14 -0.79
N PRO A 357 15.91 -1.64 -1.71
CA PRO A 357 14.99 -2.54 -2.42
C PRO A 357 15.83 -3.58 -3.17
N ARG A 358 15.64 -4.88 -2.88
CA ARG A 358 16.44 -5.95 -3.50
C ARG A 358 15.72 -6.67 -4.63
N ASP A 359 14.40 -6.59 -4.65
CA ASP A 359 13.60 -7.18 -5.69
C ASP A 359 12.30 -6.41 -5.89
N VAL A 360 11.71 -6.58 -7.08
CA VAL A 360 10.48 -5.92 -7.49
C VAL A 360 9.62 -6.91 -8.28
N GLY A 361 8.36 -7.03 -7.88
CA GLY A 361 7.31 -7.76 -8.58
C GLY A 361 6.31 -6.78 -9.14
N VAL A 362 5.77 -7.08 -10.31
CA VAL A 362 4.72 -6.27 -10.93
C VAL A 362 3.60 -7.20 -11.36
N ASP A 363 2.36 -6.82 -11.07
CA ASP A 363 1.20 -7.46 -11.65
C ASP A 363 1.10 -7.06 -13.13
N PRO A 364 1.23 -8.00 -14.08
CA PRO A 364 1.21 -7.70 -15.50
C PRO A 364 -0.15 -7.15 -15.98
N ALA A 365 -1.26 -7.45 -15.30
CA ALA A 365 -2.60 -7.02 -15.70
C ALA A 365 -2.94 -5.61 -15.17
N THR A 366 -2.62 -5.33 -13.91
CA THR A 366 -2.98 -4.06 -13.25
C THR A 366 -1.85 -3.03 -13.30
N GLY A 367 -0.60 -3.46 -13.50
CA GLY A 367 0.59 -2.62 -13.39
C GLY A 367 1.00 -2.31 -11.95
N GLU A 368 0.34 -2.91 -10.97
CA GLU A 368 0.67 -2.74 -9.56
C GLU A 368 2.08 -3.23 -9.22
N VAL A 369 2.78 -2.48 -8.38
CA VAL A 369 4.20 -2.72 -8.07
C VAL A 369 4.39 -3.10 -6.61
N TRP A 370 5.02 -4.25 -6.39
CA TRP A 370 5.40 -4.78 -5.09
C TRP A 370 6.92 -4.78 -4.95
N VAL A 371 7.44 -4.28 -3.84
CA VAL A 371 8.88 -4.09 -3.63
C VAL A 371 9.35 -4.78 -2.36
N ALA A 372 10.38 -5.61 -2.47
CA ALA A 372 11.08 -6.20 -1.34
C ALA A 372 12.03 -5.16 -0.72
N ASP A 373 11.54 -4.46 0.30
CA ASP A 373 12.23 -3.36 0.97
C ASP A 373 13.13 -3.90 2.10
N SER A 374 14.24 -4.50 1.67
CA SER A 374 15.03 -5.44 2.47
C SER A 374 15.64 -4.86 3.72
N TRP A 375 16.16 -3.64 3.66
CA TRP A 375 16.81 -3.05 4.84
C TRP A 375 15.78 -2.67 5.88
N ASN A 376 14.65 -2.16 5.41
CA ASN A 376 13.51 -1.79 6.24
C ASN A 376 12.76 -2.99 6.81
N GLN A 377 13.16 -4.23 6.48
CA GLN A 377 12.52 -5.45 6.99
C GLN A 377 11.01 -5.43 6.69
N ARG A 378 10.64 -5.03 5.48
CA ARG A 378 9.25 -4.96 5.01
C ARG A 378 9.14 -5.18 3.51
N PHE A 379 7.91 -5.21 3.03
CA PHE A 379 7.57 -5.11 1.63
C PHE A 379 6.54 -3.99 1.45
N CYS A 380 6.52 -3.38 0.28
CA CYS A 380 5.69 -2.22 -0.01
C CYS A 380 4.94 -2.40 -1.33
N ARG A 381 3.73 -1.85 -1.39
CA ARG A 381 2.87 -1.81 -2.56
C ARG A 381 2.75 -0.37 -3.05
N TYR A 382 2.77 -0.23 -4.37
CA TYR A 382 2.56 1.01 -5.09
C TYR A 382 1.58 0.75 -6.23
N ALA A 383 0.69 1.69 -6.47
CA ALA A 383 -0.17 1.69 -7.65
C ALA A 383 0.66 1.79 -8.94
N ALA A 384 0.02 1.51 -10.09
CA ALA A 384 0.69 1.49 -11.39
C ALA A 384 1.37 2.83 -11.75
N ASP A 385 0.85 3.95 -11.27
CA ASP A 385 1.45 5.27 -11.46
C ASP A 385 2.70 5.53 -10.57
N GLY A 386 2.97 4.63 -9.61
CA GLY A 386 4.04 4.76 -8.62
C GLY A 386 3.60 5.39 -7.30
N THR A 387 2.31 5.70 -7.14
CA THR A 387 1.75 6.20 -5.88
C THR A 387 1.82 5.10 -4.81
N TRP A 388 2.36 5.43 -3.65
CA TRP A 388 2.42 4.49 -2.53
C TRP A 388 1.04 4.19 -1.97
N THR A 389 0.73 2.90 -1.77
CA THR A 389 -0.57 2.45 -1.24
C THR A 389 -0.46 1.70 0.08
N GLY A 390 0.69 1.11 0.40
CA GLY A 390 0.87 0.43 1.67
C GLY A 390 2.23 -0.21 1.84
N CYS A 391 2.59 -0.53 3.08
CA CYS A 391 3.78 -1.29 3.40
C CYS A 391 3.52 -2.16 4.62
N TRP A 392 3.99 -3.40 4.57
CA TRP A 392 3.80 -4.38 5.64
C TRP A 392 5.10 -5.06 5.96
N GLY A 393 5.33 -5.30 7.24
CA GLY A 393 6.55 -5.97 7.68
C GLY A 393 7.15 -5.36 8.93
N GLY A 394 7.91 -6.17 9.66
CA GLY A 394 8.83 -5.76 10.72
C GLY A 394 9.88 -6.84 10.92
N ARG A 395 11.02 -6.50 11.51
CA ARG A 395 12.08 -7.47 11.76
C ARG A 395 11.54 -8.61 12.63
N GLY A 396 11.34 -9.78 12.03
CA GLY A 396 10.70 -10.92 12.70
C GLY A 396 10.74 -12.17 11.82
N ASN A 397 10.29 -13.30 12.36
CA ASN A 397 10.17 -14.56 11.60
C ASN A 397 8.74 -15.11 11.59
N THR A 398 7.80 -14.41 12.22
CA THR A 398 6.45 -14.91 12.48
C THR A 398 5.43 -14.19 11.61
N PRO A 399 4.54 -14.92 10.91
CA PRO A 399 3.37 -14.34 10.26
C PRO A 399 2.52 -13.47 11.21
N PRO A 400 1.72 -12.52 10.69
CA PRO A 400 1.56 -12.24 9.26
C PRO A 400 2.70 -11.41 8.67
N TYR A 401 3.41 -10.58 9.46
CA TYR A 401 4.34 -9.58 8.89
C TYR A 401 5.76 -9.59 9.49
N GLY A 402 6.14 -10.60 10.28
CA GLY A 402 7.52 -10.75 10.75
C GLY A 402 8.43 -11.28 9.64
N VAL A 403 9.13 -10.39 8.94
CA VAL A 403 10.09 -10.73 7.87
C VAL A 403 11.51 -10.27 8.22
N LYS A 404 12.52 -11.07 7.87
CA LYS A 404 13.94 -10.71 8.00
C LYS A 404 14.64 -10.70 6.65
N TYR A 405 15.09 -9.51 6.26
CA TYR A 405 15.79 -9.21 5.02
C TYR A 405 15.05 -9.75 3.79
N PRO A 406 13.81 -9.34 3.51
CA PRO A 406 13.10 -9.87 2.35
C PRO A 406 13.90 -9.60 1.08
N ARG A 407 14.36 -10.63 0.38
CA ARG A 407 15.31 -10.52 -0.75
C ARG A 407 14.67 -10.78 -2.11
N GLY A 408 13.53 -11.45 -2.13
CA GLY A 408 12.76 -11.74 -3.33
C GLY A 408 11.29 -11.42 -3.11
N ILE A 409 10.64 -10.93 -4.16
CA ILE A 409 9.20 -10.70 -4.19
C ILE A 409 8.68 -11.01 -5.59
N ALA A 410 7.60 -11.76 -5.69
CA ALA A 410 7.00 -12.11 -6.97
C ALA A 410 5.48 -12.11 -6.87
N VAL A 411 4.83 -11.66 -7.93
CA VAL A 411 3.36 -11.62 -8.05
C VAL A 411 2.94 -12.84 -8.86
N ASP A 412 2.14 -13.71 -8.27
CA ASP A 412 1.40 -14.78 -8.94
C ASP A 412 0.04 -14.25 -9.36
N ALA A 413 0.03 -13.45 -10.42
CA ALA A 413 -1.18 -12.87 -10.98
C ALA A 413 -2.18 -13.96 -11.43
N ALA A 414 -1.73 -15.20 -11.61
CA ALA A 414 -2.63 -16.29 -11.94
C ALA A 414 -3.52 -16.72 -10.75
N ARG A 415 -3.20 -16.31 -9.52
CA ARG A 415 -3.94 -16.71 -8.32
C ARG A 415 -4.19 -15.56 -7.35
N ASP A 416 -3.91 -14.33 -7.78
CA ASP A 416 -4.03 -13.11 -6.98
C ASP A 416 -3.23 -13.19 -5.67
N ARG A 417 -1.96 -13.62 -5.79
CA ARG A 417 -1.07 -13.80 -4.63
C ARG A 417 0.25 -13.07 -4.80
N VAL A 418 0.81 -12.64 -3.68
CA VAL A 418 2.15 -12.06 -3.60
C VAL A 418 3.01 -12.94 -2.70
N TRP A 419 4.14 -13.39 -3.21
CA TRP A 419 5.10 -14.21 -2.48
C TRP A 419 6.27 -13.35 -2.05
N VAL A 420 6.53 -13.30 -0.75
CA VAL A 420 7.62 -12.51 -0.16
C VAL A 420 8.59 -13.44 0.54
N SER A 421 9.85 -13.40 0.12
CA SER A 421 10.88 -14.23 0.75
C SER A 421 11.23 -13.67 2.13
N ASN A 422 11.25 -14.53 3.14
CA ASN A 422 11.83 -14.23 4.45
C ASN A 422 13.25 -14.82 4.49
N ASN A 423 14.17 -14.13 3.84
CA ASN A 423 15.49 -14.67 3.50
C ASN A 423 16.28 -15.19 4.71
N ALA A 424 16.32 -14.45 5.81
CA ALA A 424 17.09 -14.89 6.98
C ALA A 424 16.32 -15.84 7.89
N GLY A 425 14.98 -15.87 7.80
CA GLY A 425 14.15 -16.86 8.46
C GLY A 425 14.10 -18.21 7.74
N GLY A 426 14.44 -18.25 6.44
CA GLY A 426 14.41 -19.48 5.65
C GLY A 426 12.98 -19.88 5.25
N THR A 427 12.10 -18.91 5.00
CA THR A 427 10.69 -19.17 4.67
C THR A 427 10.22 -18.24 3.55
N ILE A 428 9.08 -18.52 2.96
CA ILE A 428 8.34 -17.58 2.10
C ILE A 428 6.96 -17.40 2.72
N PHE A 429 6.52 -16.15 2.85
CA PHE A 429 5.15 -15.84 3.21
C PHE A 429 4.37 -15.48 1.97
N VAL A 430 3.17 -16.02 1.87
CA VAL A 430 2.26 -15.83 0.74
C VAL A 430 1.07 -15.03 1.23
N TYR A 431 0.76 -13.97 0.50
CA TYR A 431 -0.33 -13.04 0.78
C TYR A 431 -1.30 -12.99 -0.40
N ASP A 432 -2.53 -12.57 -0.15
CA ASP A 432 -3.45 -12.10 -1.20
C ASP A 432 -3.06 -10.69 -1.71
N ASP A 433 -3.82 -10.17 -2.65
CA ASP A 433 -3.64 -8.85 -3.26
C ASP A 433 -3.95 -7.68 -2.31
N GLU A 434 -4.59 -7.93 -1.16
CA GLU A 434 -4.83 -6.97 -0.09
C GLU A 434 -3.78 -7.05 1.04
N ALA A 435 -2.72 -7.86 0.85
CA ALA A 435 -1.70 -8.19 1.85
C ALA A 435 -2.22 -8.96 3.07
N GLY A 436 -3.36 -9.65 2.96
CA GLY A 436 -3.83 -10.66 3.88
C GLY A 436 -2.95 -11.91 3.80
N PHE A 437 -2.46 -12.40 4.95
CA PHE A 437 -1.62 -13.59 4.99
C PHE A 437 -2.45 -14.84 4.67
N LEU A 438 -1.99 -15.64 3.70
CA LEU A 438 -2.65 -16.86 3.27
C LEU A 438 -1.97 -18.10 3.88
N PHE A 439 -0.71 -18.30 3.57
CA PHE A 439 0.07 -19.45 4.04
C PHE A 439 1.57 -19.19 3.95
N GLN A 440 2.35 -20.13 4.49
CA GLN A 440 3.80 -20.09 4.48
C GLN A 440 4.35 -21.32 3.74
N VAL A 441 5.45 -21.12 3.02
CA VAL A 441 6.26 -22.19 2.44
C VAL A 441 7.59 -22.30 3.21
N GLY A 442 7.97 -23.54 3.56
CA GLY A 442 9.13 -23.83 4.40
C GLY A 442 8.86 -23.65 5.90
N GLU A 443 9.71 -24.23 6.74
CA GLU A 443 9.59 -24.19 8.20
C GLU A 443 10.85 -23.59 8.86
N GLU A 444 10.69 -22.99 10.04
CA GLU A 444 11.81 -22.50 10.84
C GLU A 444 12.49 -23.70 11.55
N GLY A 445 13.65 -24.15 11.05
CA GLY A 445 14.32 -25.36 11.53
C GLY A 445 15.75 -25.54 11.00
N ASN A 446 16.46 -26.57 11.48
CA ASN A 446 17.92 -26.74 11.31
C ASN A 446 18.43 -26.53 9.87
N ARG A 447 19.14 -25.41 9.65
CA ARG A 447 19.62 -24.84 8.37
C ARG A 447 20.63 -25.70 7.58
N ARG A 448 20.67 -27.01 7.78
CA ARG A 448 21.64 -27.92 7.16
C ARG A 448 21.02 -29.14 6.47
N ASN A 449 19.71 -29.36 6.55
CA ASN A 449 19.06 -30.49 5.88
C ASN A 449 18.43 -30.05 4.54
N ASN A 450 18.98 -30.57 3.43
CA ASN A 450 18.43 -30.43 2.07
C ASN A 450 17.12 -31.24 1.88
N GLU A 451 16.24 -31.28 2.88
CA GLU A 451 14.99 -32.02 2.78
C GLU A 451 14.05 -31.35 1.77
N PRO A 452 13.27 -32.14 1.00
CA PRO A 452 12.26 -31.60 0.09
C PRO A 452 11.30 -30.65 0.84
N GLY A 453 11.10 -29.44 0.31
CA GLY A 453 10.23 -28.41 0.91
C GLY A 453 10.91 -27.47 1.92
N MET A 454 12.10 -27.80 2.45
CA MET A 454 12.82 -26.91 3.38
C MET A 454 13.58 -25.82 2.64
N LEU A 455 13.45 -24.55 3.05
CA LEU A 455 14.13 -23.39 2.45
C LEU A 455 15.26 -22.90 3.37
N GLU A 456 16.42 -22.56 2.80
CA GLU A 456 17.56 -22.11 3.61
C GLU A 456 17.75 -20.58 3.54
N LYS A 457 17.84 -20.04 2.32
CA LYS A 457 18.01 -18.62 1.99
C LYS A 457 17.19 -18.25 0.76
N PRO A 458 15.85 -18.24 0.80
CA PRO A 458 15.06 -17.92 -0.38
C PRO A 458 15.34 -16.49 -0.89
N PHE A 459 15.68 -16.37 -2.17
CA PHE A 459 15.90 -15.12 -2.90
C PHE A 459 14.78 -14.92 -3.94
N GLY A 460 15.12 -14.56 -5.18
CA GLY A 460 14.18 -14.22 -6.24
C GLY A 460 13.34 -15.42 -6.67
N MET A 461 12.13 -15.10 -7.12
CA MET A 461 11.11 -16.08 -7.49
C MET A 461 10.47 -15.68 -8.81
N ALA A 462 9.98 -16.66 -9.56
CA ALA A 462 9.17 -16.41 -10.75
C ALA A 462 8.10 -17.48 -10.90
N PHE A 463 7.04 -17.15 -11.64
CA PHE A 463 5.93 -18.04 -11.92
C PHE A 463 5.84 -18.37 -13.40
N GLY A 464 5.36 -19.57 -13.72
CA GLY A 464 5.02 -19.94 -15.08
C GLY A 464 4.79 -21.44 -15.23
N SER A 465 4.00 -21.83 -16.24
CA SER A 465 3.63 -23.23 -16.49
C SER A 465 3.00 -23.95 -15.27
N GLY A 466 2.32 -23.21 -14.40
CA GLY A 466 1.71 -23.75 -13.17
C GLY A 466 2.68 -23.93 -11.99
N TYR A 467 3.95 -23.54 -12.13
CA TYR A 467 4.96 -23.69 -11.10
C TYR A 467 5.45 -22.36 -10.53
N ALA A 468 5.91 -22.39 -9.29
CA ALA A 468 6.72 -21.35 -8.66
C ALA A 468 8.18 -21.81 -8.61
N TYR A 469 9.08 -21.00 -9.14
CA TYR A 469 10.51 -21.25 -9.14
C TYR A 469 11.15 -20.38 -8.08
N VAL A 470 11.77 -21.00 -7.07
CA VAL A 470 12.37 -20.28 -5.93
C VAL A 470 13.88 -20.49 -5.96
N ALA A 471 14.64 -19.42 -6.14
CA ALA A 471 16.09 -19.45 -5.99
C ALA A 471 16.47 -19.58 -4.50
N ASP A 472 17.20 -20.63 -4.15
CA ASP A 472 17.61 -20.93 -2.78
C ASP A 472 19.11 -21.31 -2.76
N PRO A 473 20.03 -20.32 -2.75
CA PRO A 473 21.46 -20.55 -2.86
C PRO A 473 22.12 -21.12 -1.59
N GLY A 474 21.40 -21.25 -0.48
CA GLY A 474 21.94 -21.77 0.80
C GLY A 474 22.80 -20.79 1.61
N SER A 475 23.25 -21.20 2.81
CA SER A 475 23.94 -20.34 3.80
C SER A 475 25.47 -20.43 3.81
N THR A 476 26.08 -21.42 3.16
CA THR A 476 27.53 -21.62 3.19
C THR A 476 28.19 -21.35 1.83
N TYR A 477 29.45 -20.91 1.89
CA TYR A 477 30.37 -20.80 0.76
C TYR A 477 30.63 -22.14 0.03
N GLU A 478 29.98 -23.22 0.43
CA GLU A 478 29.99 -24.52 -0.23
C GLU A 478 28.77 -24.61 -1.16
N ASN A 479 29.01 -24.48 -2.47
CA ASN A 479 28.00 -24.49 -3.54
C ASN A 479 27.14 -25.79 -3.65
N SER A 480 27.17 -26.69 -2.67
CA SER A 480 26.56 -28.02 -2.74
C SER A 480 25.07 -28.07 -2.35
N SER A 481 24.55 -27.10 -1.58
CA SER A 481 23.10 -26.98 -1.28
C SER A 481 22.34 -26.02 -2.20
N ALA A 482 23.06 -25.21 -2.97
CA ALA A 482 22.50 -24.16 -3.80
C ALA A 482 21.63 -24.72 -4.94
N GLN A 483 20.34 -24.37 -4.93
CA GLN A 483 19.36 -24.92 -5.87
C GLN A 483 18.26 -23.93 -6.21
N VAL A 484 17.59 -24.14 -7.34
CA VAL A 484 16.25 -23.59 -7.57
C VAL A 484 15.25 -24.67 -7.26
N LYS A 485 14.34 -24.41 -6.32
CA LYS A 485 13.21 -25.29 -6.03
C LYS A 485 12.09 -24.99 -7.00
N VAL A 486 11.56 -26.04 -7.61
CA VAL A 486 10.36 -25.96 -8.44
C VAL A 486 9.21 -26.46 -7.61
N LEU A 487 8.29 -25.56 -7.30
CA LEU A 487 7.12 -25.82 -6.46
C LEU A 487 5.88 -25.81 -7.33
N ASP A 488 4.92 -26.66 -7.00
CA ASP A 488 3.56 -26.51 -7.47
C ASP A 488 3.00 -25.17 -6.95
N ALA A 489 2.53 -24.31 -7.85
CA ALA A 489 2.13 -22.97 -7.46
C ALA A 489 0.89 -23.00 -6.55
N ASP A 490 -0.06 -23.92 -6.75
CA ASP A 490 -1.27 -24.01 -5.94
C ASP A 490 -0.95 -24.39 -4.48
N THR A 491 -0.19 -25.46 -4.31
CA THR A 491 0.02 -26.12 -3.01
C THR A 491 1.32 -25.73 -2.31
N GLY A 492 2.29 -25.13 -3.02
CA GLY A 492 3.64 -24.88 -2.52
C GLY A 492 4.49 -26.16 -2.38
N ALA A 493 3.98 -27.32 -2.78
CA ALA A 493 4.70 -28.58 -2.69
C ALA A 493 5.85 -28.63 -3.70
N GLN A 494 7.03 -29.09 -3.26
CA GLN A 494 8.19 -29.21 -4.15
C GLN A 494 8.01 -30.40 -5.12
N VAL A 495 8.06 -30.13 -6.43
CA VAL A 495 7.89 -31.13 -7.49
C VAL A 495 9.18 -31.46 -8.23
N ALA A 496 10.15 -30.52 -8.26
CA ALA A 496 11.44 -30.73 -8.88
C ALA A 496 12.52 -29.80 -8.29
N THR A 497 13.76 -30.02 -8.71
CA THR A 497 14.92 -29.20 -8.36
C THR A 497 15.79 -28.93 -9.58
N ILE A 498 16.27 -27.71 -9.72
CA ILE A 498 17.36 -27.37 -10.63
C ILE A 498 18.61 -27.09 -9.80
N ALA A 499 19.62 -27.97 -9.89
CA ALA A 499 20.86 -27.88 -9.12
C ALA A 499 21.79 -26.77 -9.67
N ARG A 500 21.50 -25.53 -9.30
CA ARG A 500 22.25 -24.33 -9.68
C ARG A 500 22.30 -23.32 -8.55
N ASN A 501 23.44 -22.64 -8.43
CA ASN A 501 23.62 -21.53 -7.50
C ASN A 501 22.99 -20.26 -8.07
N ALA A 502 21.69 -20.09 -7.82
CA ALA A 502 20.92 -18.97 -8.32
C ALA A 502 20.57 -17.99 -7.21
N ARG A 503 20.59 -16.69 -7.52
CA ARG A 503 19.92 -15.66 -6.69
C ARG A 503 18.56 -15.27 -7.24
N THR A 504 18.30 -15.55 -8.50
CA THR A 504 17.02 -15.24 -9.13
C THR A 504 16.75 -16.19 -10.28
N VAL A 505 15.50 -16.18 -10.72
CA VAL A 505 14.98 -16.93 -11.85
C VAL A 505 13.97 -16.07 -12.60
N ALA A 506 13.82 -16.29 -13.89
CA ALA A 506 12.74 -15.74 -14.70
C ALA A 506 12.13 -16.84 -15.56
N VAL A 507 10.86 -16.67 -15.92
CA VAL A 507 10.20 -17.57 -16.86
C VAL A 507 9.81 -16.76 -18.09
N ASP A 508 10.11 -17.30 -19.26
CA ASP A 508 9.54 -16.82 -20.51
C ASP A 508 8.15 -17.43 -20.67
N GLU A 509 7.11 -16.65 -20.41
CA GLU A 509 5.72 -17.13 -20.44
C GLU A 509 5.30 -17.68 -21.80
N ALA A 510 5.88 -17.20 -22.90
CA ALA A 510 5.50 -17.65 -24.24
C ALA A 510 5.99 -19.08 -24.53
N THR A 511 7.12 -19.46 -23.93
CA THR A 511 7.77 -20.75 -24.21
C THR A 511 7.80 -21.70 -23.00
N GLY A 512 7.51 -21.19 -21.80
CA GLY A 512 7.69 -21.90 -20.53
C GLY A 512 9.15 -22.11 -20.13
N LEU A 513 10.11 -21.54 -20.86
CA LEU A 513 11.53 -21.72 -20.56
C LEU A 513 11.95 -20.94 -19.32
N VAL A 514 12.77 -21.57 -18.49
CA VAL A 514 13.22 -21.01 -17.21
C VAL A 514 14.66 -20.53 -17.34
N TYR A 515 14.88 -19.25 -17.08
CA TYR A 515 16.18 -18.58 -17.10
C TYR A 515 16.69 -18.45 -15.67
N VAL A 516 17.82 -19.09 -15.39
CA VAL A 516 18.42 -19.15 -14.05
C VAL A 516 19.72 -18.35 -14.06
N ALA A 517 19.80 -17.32 -13.24
CA ALA A 517 21.00 -16.49 -13.12
C ALA A 517 21.97 -17.15 -12.14
N ASP A 518 22.96 -17.89 -12.66
CA ASP A 518 23.98 -18.54 -11.84
C ASP A 518 24.97 -17.49 -11.33
N THR A 519 24.92 -17.25 -10.03
CA THR A 519 25.70 -16.22 -9.34
C THR A 519 26.97 -16.77 -8.68
N GLY A 520 27.30 -18.03 -8.94
CA GLY A 520 28.54 -18.64 -8.49
C GLY A 520 29.74 -17.79 -8.94
N THR A 521 30.67 -17.55 -8.02
CA THR A 521 31.80 -16.62 -8.19
C THR A 521 32.69 -16.90 -9.41
N ASN A 522 32.66 -18.14 -9.94
CA ASN A 522 33.47 -18.56 -11.08
C ASN A 522 32.70 -18.66 -12.40
N GLN A 523 31.37 -18.72 -12.39
CA GLN A 523 30.57 -18.91 -13.61
C GLN A 523 29.94 -17.60 -14.08
N GLN A 524 29.07 -16.98 -13.28
CA GLN A 524 28.35 -15.75 -13.62
C GLN A 524 27.65 -15.85 -14.99
N LYS A 525 26.77 -16.84 -15.15
CA LYS A 525 26.11 -17.22 -16.42
C LYS A 525 24.60 -17.29 -16.25
N ILE A 526 23.89 -17.10 -17.36
CA ILE A 526 22.46 -17.38 -17.43
C ILE A 526 22.30 -18.76 -18.08
N TYR A 527 21.67 -19.68 -17.36
CA TYR A 527 21.33 -21.02 -17.85
C TYR A 527 19.84 -21.08 -18.21
N VAL A 528 19.51 -21.80 -19.27
CA VAL A 528 18.12 -21.97 -19.73
C VAL A 528 17.70 -23.42 -19.56
N TYR A 529 16.55 -23.64 -18.95
CA TYR A 529 15.96 -24.95 -18.66
C TYR A 529 14.56 -25.06 -19.25
N GLY A 530 14.06 -26.29 -19.38
CA GLY A 530 12.63 -26.52 -19.55
C GLY A 530 11.85 -26.28 -18.25
N PRO A 531 10.51 -26.28 -18.30
CA PRO A 531 9.64 -25.95 -17.16
C PRO A 531 9.89 -26.82 -15.91
N THR A 532 10.23 -28.09 -16.06
CA THR A 532 10.48 -29.01 -14.93
C THR A 532 11.97 -29.25 -14.68
N GLY A 533 12.85 -28.44 -15.29
CA GLY A 533 14.30 -28.57 -15.15
C GLY A 533 14.95 -29.54 -16.15
N GLY A 534 15.85 -30.40 -15.65
CA GLY A 534 16.66 -31.31 -16.47
C GLY A 534 18.05 -30.74 -16.85
N PRO A 535 18.75 -31.32 -17.84
CA PRO A 535 19.99 -30.74 -18.34
C PRO A 535 19.72 -29.36 -18.95
N ALA A 536 20.63 -28.41 -18.72
CA ALA A 536 20.48 -27.07 -19.27
C ALA A 536 20.47 -27.13 -20.81
N LEU A 537 19.46 -26.50 -21.42
CA LEU A 537 19.28 -26.45 -22.87
C LEU A 537 20.37 -25.60 -23.52
N ARG A 538 20.76 -24.50 -22.84
CA ARG A 538 21.84 -23.61 -23.24
C ARG A 538 22.31 -22.77 -22.06
N SER A 539 23.43 -22.08 -22.24
CA SER A 539 23.92 -21.07 -21.32
C SER A 539 24.67 -19.98 -22.08
N PHE A 540 24.64 -18.76 -21.55
CA PHE A 540 25.37 -17.63 -22.10
C PHE A 540 25.81 -16.67 -21.00
N GLY A 541 26.63 -15.69 -21.37
CA GLY A 541 27.28 -14.79 -20.41
C GLY A 541 28.67 -15.26 -19.99
N GLY A 542 28.98 -15.09 -18.70
CA GLY A 542 30.23 -15.49 -18.09
C GLY A 542 30.90 -14.36 -17.30
N ARG A 543 31.77 -14.71 -16.37
CA ARG A 543 32.52 -13.73 -15.58
C ARG A 543 33.37 -12.79 -16.43
N GLY A 544 33.32 -11.49 -16.15
CA GLY A 544 34.17 -10.46 -16.77
C GLY A 544 33.47 -9.12 -16.94
N THR A 545 34.21 -8.11 -17.37
CA THR A 545 33.70 -6.72 -17.56
C THR A 545 33.32 -6.40 -19.01
N ALA A 546 33.74 -7.25 -19.96
CA ALA A 546 33.47 -7.11 -21.39
C ALA A 546 31.97 -7.16 -21.72
N ALA A 547 31.60 -6.78 -22.95
CA ALA A 547 30.22 -6.87 -23.43
C ALA A 547 29.71 -8.31 -23.34
N GLY A 548 28.52 -8.50 -22.74
CA GLY A 548 27.94 -9.81 -22.52
C GLY A 548 28.62 -10.63 -21.41
N LYS A 549 29.41 -10.01 -20.53
CA LYS A 549 30.02 -10.62 -19.35
C LYS A 549 29.59 -9.89 -18.07
N PHE A 550 29.64 -10.58 -16.93
CA PHE A 550 29.15 -10.07 -15.65
C PHE A 550 30.24 -10.11 -14.57
N THR A 551 30.25 -9.13 -13.66
CA THR A 551 31.04 -9.21 -12.42
C THR A 551 30.16 -9.29 -11.17
N GLY A 552 28.86 -9.02 -11.29
CA GLY A 552 27.85 -9.31 -10.28
C GLY A 552 26.48 -9.56 -10.91
N LEU A 553 26.29 -10.69 -11.60
CA LEU A 553 24.99 -11.12 -12.10
C LEU A 553 24.03 -11.28 -10.91
N TRP A 554 22.90 -10.58 -10.93
CA TRP A 554 21.92 -10.63 -9.84
C TRP A 554 20.51 -10.96 -10.32
N GLY A 555 19.91 -10.04 -11.08
CA GLY A 555 18.55 -10.07 -11.62
C GLY A 555 18.51 -10.59 -13.05
N VAL A 556 17.44 -11.29 -13.44
CA VAL A 556 17.15 -11.63 -14.84
C VAL A 556 15.65 -11.51 -15.09
N THR A 557 15.24 -11.03 -16.26
CA THR A 557 13.86 -11.06 -16.74
C THR A 557 13.83 -11.27 -18.25
N VAL A 558 12.72 -11.75 -18.79
CA VAL A 558 12.54 -11.96 -20.23
C VAL A 558 11.28 -11.22 -20.66
N SER A 559 11.45 -10.18 -21.47
CA SER A 559 10.36 -9.35 -21.99
C SER A 559 10.48 -9.25 -23.51
N ASP A 560 9.40 -9.54 -24.23
CA ASP A 560 9.32 -9.45 -25.71
C ASP A 560 10.49 -10.12 -26.44
N GLY A 561 10.87 -11.33 -26.02
CA GLY A 561 11.96 -12.10 -26.64
C GLY A 561 13.37 -11.52 -26.38
N VAL A 562 13.50 -10.61 -25.40
CA VAL A 562 14.77 -10.06 -24.95
C VAL A 562 15.02 -10.46 -23.50
N VAL A 563 16.21 -10.98 -23.22
CA VAL A 563 16.66 -11.29 -21.87
C VAL A 563 17.40 -10.07 -21.31
N TYR A 564 16.91 -9.52 -20.22
CA TYR A 564 17.57 -8.43 -19.49
C TYR A 564 18.16 -8.97 -18.21
N ALA A 565 19.38 -8.55 -17.88
CA ALA A 565 20.08 -9.00 -16.70
C ALA A 565 20.86 -7.86 -16.02
N THR A 566 20.75 -7.78 -14.70
CA THR A 566 21.47 -6.77 -13.91
C THR A 566 22.88 -7.26 -13.58
N ASP A 567 23.84 -6.34 -13.70
CA ASP A 567 25.24 -6.54 -13.34
C ASP A 567 25.55 -5.57 -12.20
N GLU A 568 25.18 -5.98 -10.99
CA GLU A 568 25.17 -5.19 -9.75
C GLU A 568 26.50 -4.47 -9.52
N ALA A 569 27.61 -5.23 -9.60
CA ALA A 569 28.96 -4.73 -9.37
C ALA A 569 29.48 -3.79 -10.48
N GLN A 570 28.78 -3.69 -11.61
CA GLN A 570 29.09 -2.74 -12.69
C GLN A 570 28.05 -1.62 -12.80
N SER A 571 27.06 -1.57 -11.89
CA SER A 571 26.01 -0.55 -11.89
C SER A 571 25.31 -0.40 -13.25
N ARG A 572 24.99 -1.53 -13.88
CA ARG A 572 24.43 -1.57 -15.24
C ARG A 572 23.44 -2.71 -15.43
N VAL A 573 22.66 -2.62 -16.51
CA VAL A 573 21.81 -3.70 -17.03
C VAL A 573 22.26 -4.03 -18.45
N GLN A 574 22.24 -5.33 -18.79
CA GLN A 574 22.61 -5.84 -20.11
C GLN A 574 21.43 -6.56 -20.76
N ALA A 575 21.31 -6.42 -22.08
CA ALA A 575 20.26 -7.04 -22.89
C ALA A 575 20.84 -8.08 -23.84
N PHE A 576 20.13 -9.19 -24.01
CA PHE A 576 20.52 -10.32 -24.86
C PHE A 576 19.31 -10.83 -25.65
N THR A 577 19.57 -11.52 -26.76
CA THR A 577 18.53 -12.38 -27.36
C THR A 577 18.25 -13.58 -26.48
N THR A 578 17.11 -14.27 -26.66
CA THR A 578 16.83 -15.57 -26.03
C THR A 578 17.82 -16.68 -26.42
N GLY A 579 18.57 -16.48 -27.52
CA GLY A 579 19.70 -17.30 -27.93
C GLY A 579 21.02 -16.95 -27.24
N GLY A 580 21.07 -15.86 -26.45
CA GLY A 580 22.23 -15.44 -25.67
C GLY A 580 23.20 -14.48 -26.37
N ALA A 581 22.85 -13.95 -27.54
CA ALA A 581 23.66 -12.95 -28.22
C ALA A 581 23.50 -11.59 -27.53
N PHE A 582 24.60 -10.91 -27.23
CA PHE A 582 24.59 -9.58 -26.59
C PHE A 582 23.99 -8.54 -27.55
N LEU A 583 23.01 -7.78 -27.06
CA LEU A 583 22.34 -6.72 -27.81
C LEU A 583 22.85 -5.33 -27.41
N GLY A 584 23.05 -5.11 -26.11
CA GLY A 584 23.52 -3.83 -25.59
C GLY A 584 23.43 -3.72 -24.08
N ARG A 585 23.78 -2.54 -23.54
CA ARG A 585 23.82 -2.28 -22.09
C ARG A 585 23.61 -0.81 -21.78
N TRP A 586 23.02 -0.53 -20.62
CA TRP A 586 22.89 0.83 -20.08
C TRP A 586 23.17 0.83 -18.58
N GLY A 587 23.40 2.01 -18.02
CA GLY A 587 23.74 2.19 -16.62
C GLY A 587 25.20 2.56 -16.39
N SER A 588 25.40 3.41 -15.39
CA SER A 588 26.68 3.78 -14.81
C SER A 588 26.45 4.15 -13.34
N VAL A 589 27.48 4.08 -12.51
CA VAL A 589 27.39 4.48 -11.10
C VAL A 589 26.87 5.93 -10.96
N GLY A 590 25.85 6.13 -10.12
CA GLY A 590 25.27 7.44 -9.83
C GLY A 590 23.77 7.36 -9.58
N SER A 591 23.12 8.52 -9.44
CA SER A 591 21.68 8.65 -9.14
C SER A 591 20.90 9.46 -10.20
N GLY A 592 21.60 10.03 -11.19
CA GLY A 592 20.99 10.76 -12.30
C GLY A 592 20.20 9.88 -13.27
N PRO A 593 19.64 10.47 -14.34
CA PRO A 593 18.89 9.72 -15.36
C PRO A 593 19.71 8.58 -15.96
N LEU A 594 19.12 7.37 -15.98
CA LEU A 594 19.76 6.11 -16.42
C LEU A 594 21.02 5.70 -15.64
N GLN A 595 21.40 6.43 -14.59
CA GLN A 595 22.45 6.00 -13.65
C GLN A 595 21.83 5.10 -12.59
N LEU A 596 22.58 4.08 -12.21
CA LEU A 596 22.18 3.05 -11.25
C LEU A 596 23.29 2.90 -10.22
N ARG A 597 22.97 2.34 -9.07
CA ARG A 597 23.94 1.94 -8.05
C ARG A 597 23.50 0.61 -7.45
N ASN A 598 24.30 -0.41 -7.72
CA ASN A 598 24.04 -1.80 -7.32
C ASN A 598 22.62 -2.28 -7.70
N PRO A 599 22.25 -2.22 -8.99
CA PRO A 599 20.94 -2.71 -9.43
C PRO A 599 20.79 -4.20 -9.14
N ALA A 600 19.70 -4.59 -8.49
CA ALA A 600 19.43 -5.95 -8.04
C ALA A 600 18.33 -6.61 -8.87
N GLY A 601 17.13 -6.81 -8.32
CA GLY A 601 15.98 -7.38 -9.02
C GLY A 601 15.54 -6.56 -10.24
N ILE A 602 14.99 -7.27 -11.23
CA ILE A 602 14.44 -6.68 -12.46
C ILE A 602 13.22 -7.50 -12.89
N THR A 603 12.14 -6.81 -13.25
CA THR A 603 10.93 -7.42 -13.83
C THR A 603 10.33 -6.54 -14.93
N HIS A 604 9.21 -6.96 -15.52
CA HIS A 604 8.48 -6.19 -16.52
C HIS A 604 6.96 -6.29 -16.34
N ASP A 605 6.23 -5.31 -16.88
CA ASP A 605 4.77 -5.37 -17.01
C ASP A 605 4.32 -5.87 -18.40
N ALA A 606 3.01 -6.04 -18.62
CA ALA A 606 2.50 -6.50 -19.92
C ALA A 606 2.75 -5.52 -21.09
N ALA A 607 3.04 -4.25 -20.79
CA ALA A 607 3.43 -3.27 -21.81
C ALA A 607 4.93 -3.39 -22.19
N GLY A 608 5.71 -4.15 -21.43
CA GLY A 608 7.14 -4.34 -21.61
C GLY A 608 8.00 -3.27 -20.93
N LEU A 609 7.41 -2.45 -20.04
CA LEU A 609 8.22 -1.53 -19.22
C LEU A 609 9.04 -2.34 -18.22
N LEU A 610 10.30 -1.97 -18.07
CA LEU A 610 11.22 -2.62 -17.15
C LEU A 610 11.23 -1.91 -15.80
N TYR A 611 11.14 -2.67 -14.72
CA TYR A 611 11.21 -2.18 -13.35
C TYR A 611 12.50 -2.72 -12.74
N VAL A 612 13.42 -1.84 -12.37
CA VAL A 612 14.74 -2.20 -11.82
C VAL A 612 14.85 -1.72 -10.38
N ALA A 613 15.11 -2.63 -9.46
CA ALA A 613 15.45 -2.28 -8.08
C ALA A 613 16.85 -1.67 -8.03
N ASP A 614 16.94 -0.35 -7.92
CA ASP A 614 18.18 0.44 -7.87
C ASP A 614 18.65 0.52 -6.41
N SER A 615 19.12 -0.63 -5.89
CA SER A 615 19.18 -0.91 -4.45
C SER A 615 19.92 0.13 -3.64
N SER A 616 21.08 0.62 -4.09
CA SER A 616 21.86 1.57 -3.29
C SER A 616 21.47 3.04 -3.52
N ASN A 617 20.49 3.30 -4.38
CA ASN A 617 19.82 4.58 -4.50
C ASN A 617 18.40 4.55 -3.90
N ASP A 618 18.02 3.46 -3.22
CA ASP A 618 16.77 3.32 -2.47
C ASP A 618 15.51 3.64 -3.29
N ARG A 619 15.48 3.18 -4.54
CA ARG A 619 14.35 3.40 -5.46
C ARG A 619 14.14 2.24 -6.42
N VAL A 620 12.98 2.20 -7.05
CA VAL A 620 12.74 1.41 -8.26
C VAL A 620 12.75 2.35 -9.46
N VAL A 621 13.48 2.00 -10.52
CA VAL A 621 13.54 2.77 -11.76
C VAL A 621 12.66 2.09 -12.80
N VAL A 622 11.72 2.84 -13.38
CA VAL A 622 10.84 2.36 -14.46
C VAL A 622 11.34 2.88 -15.79
N LEU A 623 11.57 1.97 -16.73
CA LEU A 623 12.24 2.22 -17.98
C LEU A 623 11.39 1.71 -19.16
N ASP A 624 11.26 2.53 -20.18
CA ASP A 624 10.74 2.10 -21.47
C ASP A 624 11.94 1.63 -22.32
N PRO A 625 12.02 0.35 -22.72
CA PRO A 625 13.09 -0.13 -23.58
C PRO A 625 13.15 0.56 -24.95
N GLY A 626 12.15 1.35 -25.34
CA GLY A 626 12.16 2.23 -26.51
C GLY A 626 12.26 1.49 -27.84
N ARG A 627 12.00 0.18 -27.82
CA ARG A 627 12.06 -0.65 -29.02
C ARG A 627 10.69 -0.66 -29.67
N ALA A 628 10.64 -0.21 -30.93
CA ALA A 628 9.60 -0.69 -31.84
C ALA A 628 9.70 -2.22 -31.83
N ARG A 629 8.60 -2.91 -31.51
CA ARG A 629 8.51 -4.37 -31.60
C ARG A 629 9.10 -4.78 -32.96
N PRO A 630 10.17 -5.61 -33.02
CA PRO A 630 10.76 -6.00 -34.28
C PRO A 630 9.66 -6.44 -35.26
N ALA A 631 9.70 -6.07 -36.53
CA ALA A 631 8.66 -6.41 -37.51
C ALA A 631 8.46 -7.93 -37.74
N TYR A 632 9.24 -8.78 -37.07
CA TYR A 632 9.14 -10.23 -37.02
C TYR A 632 8.75 -10.78 -35.62
N LEU A 633 8.58 -9.90 -34.63
CA LEU A 633 8.01 -10.18 -33.32
C LEU A 633 6.66 -9.45 -33.30
N PHE A 634 5.62 -10.16 -33.75
CA PHE A 634 4.25 -9.67 -33.73
C PHE A 634 3.83 -9.37 -32.30
N SER A 635 2.98 -8.36 -32.13
CA SER A 635 2.43 -8.09 -30.81
C SER A 635 1.64 -9.30 -30.33
N ARG A 636 1.71 -9.63 -29.03
CA ARG A 636 0.74 -10.57 -28.46
C ARG A 636 -0.67 -10.08 -28.81
N PRO A 637 -1.61 -10.97 -29.16
CA PRO A 637 -2.96 -10.57 -29.42
C PRO A 637 -3.54 -9.87 -28.18
N THR A 638 -4.36 -8.87 -28.41
CA THR A 638 -5.12 -8.15 -27.37
C THR A 638 -6.45 -8.86 -27.14
N LEU A 639 -6.92 -8.85 -25.89
CA LEU A 639 -8.23 -9.38 -25.53
C LEU A 639 -8.87 -8.49 -24.46
N THR A 640 -10.19 -8.39 -24.49
CA THR A 640 -11.04 -7.74 -23.49
C THR A 640 -12.20 -8.66 -23.17
N LEU A 641 -12.76 -8.53 -21.97
CA LEU A 641 -13.98 -9.21 -21.53
C LEU A 641 -15.01 -8.12 -21.25
N THR A 642 -16.11 -8.14 -21.99
CA THR A 642 -17.19 -7.13 -21.88
C THR A 642 -18.41 -7.66 -21.15
N SER A 643 -18.55 -8.99 -21.05
CA SER A 643 -19.58 -9.66 -20.27
C SER A 643 -19.10 -11.06 -19.87
N PRO A 644 -19.46 -11.56 -18.68
CA PRO A 644 -20.26 -10.90 -17.65
C PRO A 644 -19.55 -9.72 -16.97
N ALA A 645 -20.32 -8.75 -16.50
CA ALA A 645 -19.78 -7.67 -15.67
C ALA A 645 -19.32 -8.21 -14.30
N THR A 646 -18.33 -7.55 -13.70
CA THR A 646 -17.82 -7.87 -12.36
C THR A 646 -18.95 -8.05 -11.34
N GLY A 647 -19.01 -9.21 -10.67
CA GLY A 647 -20.01 -9.53 -9.65
C GLY A 647 -21.40 -9.86 -10.19
N SER A 648 -21.52 -10.25 -11.46
CA SER A 648 -22.82 -10.56 -12.05
C SER A 648 -23.45 -11.82 -11.44
N VAL A 649 -24.72 -11.73 -11.10
CA VAL A 649 -25.60 -12.87 -10.83
C VAL A 649 -26.42 -13.17 -12.09
N THR A 650 -26.40 -14.41 -12.59
CA THR A 650 -27.16 -14.80 -13.79
C THR A 650 -28.14 -15.94 -13.53
N PRO A 651 -29.41 -15.82 -13.95
CA PRO A 651 -30.44 -16.87 -13.83
C PRO A 651 -30.43 -17.89 -14.99
N GLY A 652 -29.46 -17.79 -15.91
CA GLY A 652 -29.40 -18.58 -17.14
C GLY A 652 -27.96 -18.82 -17.63
N PRO A 653 -27.77 -19.43 -18.83
CA PRO A 653 -26.45 -19.88 -19.28
C PRO A 653 -25.44 -18.74 -19.25
N VAL A 654 -24.28 -18.98 -18.62
CA VAL A 654 -23.23 -17.97 -18.48
C VAL A 654 -22.65 -17.66 -19.86
N VAL A 655 -22.88 -16.45 -20.35
CA VAL A 655 -22.37 -15.97 -21.64
C VAL A 655 -21.14 -15.11 -21.41
N VAL A 656 -20.02 -15.55 -21.98
CA VAL A 656 -18.73 -14.87 -21.91
C VAL A 656 -18.44 -14.25 -23.28
N GLU A 657 -18.21 -12.95 -23.33
CA GLU A 657 -17.97 -12.26 -24.60
C GLU A 657 -17.05 -11.05 -24.44
N GLY A 658 -16.46 -10.64 -25.55
CA GLY A 658 -15.52 -9.54 -25.59
C GLY A 658 -14.96 -9.24 -26.97
N LEU A 659 -13.92 -8.41 -26.99
CA LEU A 659 -13.15 -8.09 -28.19
C LEU A 659 -11.79 -8.76 -28.13
N ALA A 660 -11.31 -9.24 -29.27
CA ALA A 660 -9.94 -9.69 -29.46
C ALA A 660 -9.36 -9.03 -30.71
N GLY A 661 -8.07 -8.71 -30.71
CA GLY A 661 -7.42 -8.04 -31.83
C GLY A 661 -5.97 -8.44 -31.96
N ASP A 662 -5.45 -8.41 -33.17
CA ASP A 662 -4.08 -8.84 -33.48
C ASP A 662 -3.54 -8.00 -34.65
N ASP A 663 -2.24 -7.76 -34.69
CA ASP A 663 -1.58 -7.02 -35.76
C ASP A 663 -1.36 -7.85 -37.04
N ARG A 664 -1.57 -9.18 -36.99
CA ARG A 664 -1.48 -10.08 -38.13
C ARG A 664 -2.74 -10.90 -38.35
N SER A 665 -3.04 -11.81 -37.44
CA SER A 665 -4.20 -12.70 -37.51
C SER A 665 -4.36 -13.48 -36.20
N LEU A 666 -5.52 -13.33 -35.58
CA LEU A 666 -6.05 -14.22 -34.56
C LEU A 666 -6.19 -15.64 -35.12
N ALA A 667 -5.76 -16.64 -34.35
CA ALA A 667 -6.00 -18.05 -34.61
C ALA A 667 -7.15 -18.59 -33.76
N SER A 668 -7.15 -18.29 -32.45
CA SER A 668 -8.20 -18.73 -31.53
C SER A 668 -8.48 -17.69 -30.45
N VAL A 669 -9.72 -17.73 -29.95
CA VAL A 669 -10.03 -17.27 -28.60
C VAL A 669 -10.33 -18.50 -27.77
N GLU A 670 -9.76 -18.55 -26.59
CA GLU A 670 -9.80 -19.69 -25.68
C GLU A 670 -10.39 -19.22 -24.34
N VAL A 671 -11.34 -19.96 -23.80
CA VAL A 671 -12.00 -19.67 -22.50
C VAL A 671 -11.82 -20.86 -21.57
N SER A 672 -11.52 -20.60 -20.30
CA SER A 672 -11.42 -21.59 -19.25
C SER A 672 -12.34 -21.20 -18.10
N VAL A 673 -12.94 -22.19 -17.43
CA VAL A 673 -13.87 -21.97 -16.32
C VAL A 673 -13.44 -22.80 -15.14
N ARG A 674 -13.36 -22.16 -13.98
CA ARG A 674 -13.09 -22.81 -12.70
C ARG A 674 -14.28 -22.67 -11.77
N ASP A 675 -14.71 -23.76 -11.19
CA ASP A 675 -15.66 -23.77 -10.09
C ASP A 675 -14.96 -23.36 -8.79
N ARG A 676 -15.50 -22.37 -8.10
CA ARG A 676 -14.88 -21.81 -6.89
C ARG A 676 -15.06 -22.65 -5.65
N ALA A 677 -16.12 -23.46 -5.58
CA ALA A 677 -16.42 -24.30 -4.43
C ALA A 677 -15.53 -25.55 -4.42
N THR A 678 -15.34 -26.16 -5.60
CA THR A 678 -14.56 -27.39 -5.76
C THR A 678 -13.12 -27.14 -6.19
N GLY A 679 -12.84 -25.97 -6.77
CA GLY A 679 -11.54 -25.62 -7.34
C GLY A 679 -11.22 -26.32 -8.66
N LEU A 680 -12.16 -27.11 -9.21
CA LEU A 680 -12.00 -27.88 -10.45
C LEU A 680 -12.20 -26.98 -11.68
N TRP A 681 -11.61 -27.39 -12.79
CA TRP A 681 -11.69 -26.75 -14.09
C TRP A 681 -12.63 -27.51 -15.02
N TRP A 682 -13.45 -26.80 -15.78
CA TRP A 682 -14.32 -27.40 -16.78
C TRP A 682 -13.51 -27.85 -17.99
N ASP A 683 -13.52 -29.14 -18.31
CA ASP A 683 -12.96 -29.71 -19.54
C ASP A 683 -14.00 -29.68 -20.67
N PRO A 684 -13.82 -28.79 -21.67
CA PRO A 684 -14.75 -28.65 -22.78
C PRO A 684 -14.68 -29.80 -23.78
N THR A 685 -13.65 -30.65 -23.74
CA THR A 685 -13.51 -31.79 -24.67
C THR A 685 -14.29 -33.02 -24.20
N THR A 686 -14.38 -33.20 -22.89
CA THR A 686 -15.11 -34.31 -22.26
C THR A 686 -16.43 -33.88 -21.63
N ALA A 687 -16.67 -32.57 -21.51
CA ALA A 687 -17.79 -31.97 -20.80
C ALA A 687 -17.87 -32.44 -19.33
N THR A 688 -16.72 -32.43 -18.64
CA THR A 688 -16.62 -32.86 -17.23
C THR A 688 -15.69 -31.94 -16.43
N TRP A 689 -15.83 -31.93 -15.11
CA TRP A 689 -14.94 -31.23 -14.19
C TRP A 689 -13.64 -32.02 -13.96
N ALA A 690 -12.49 -31.35 -14.06
CA ALA A 690 -11.15 -31.94 -13.96
C ALA A 690 -10.23 -31.08 -13.08
N THR A 691 -9.15 -31.67 -12.56
CA THR A 691 -8.17 -30.95 -11.73
C THR A 691 -7.20 -30.09 -12.54
N ALA A 692 -6.99 -30.42 -13.82
CA ALA A 692 -6.11 -29.68 -14.72
C ALA A 692 -6.87 -28.59 -15.48
N GLN A 693 -6.30 -27.39 -15.55
CA GLN A 693 -6.85 -26.30 -16.35
C GLN A 693 -6.86 -26.67 -17.83
N THR A 694 -8.03 -26.53 -18.44
CA THR A 694 -8.27 -26.81 -19.86
C THR A 694 -8.97 -25.63 -20.51
N TRP A 695 -8.76 -25.46 -21.81
CA TRP A 695 -9.19 -24.29 -22.57
C TRP A 695 -10.16 -24.68 -23.68
N GLY A 696 -11.33 -24.07 -23.70
CA GLY A 696 -12.38 -24.26 -24.69
C GLY A 696 -12.30 -23.22 -25.79
N LEU A 697 -12.54 -23.63 -27.04
CA LEU A 697 -12.54 -22.71 -28.16
C LEU A 697 -13.80 -21.85 -28.15
N ALA A 698 -13.61 -20.52 -28.06
CA ALA A 698 -14.66 -19.54 -28.19
C ALA A 698 -14.83 -19.14 -29.66
N PRO A 699 -16.05 -19.28 -30.22
CA PRO A 699 -16.38 -18.73 -31.52
C PRO A 699 -16.13 -17.22 -31.57
N TRP A 700 -15.62 -16.74 -32.70
CA TRP A 700 -15.42 -15.33 -32.96
C TRP A 700 -15.88 -14.95 -34.36
N SER A 701 -16.20 -13.67 -34.54
CA SER A 701 -16.71 -13.08 -35.77
C SER A 701 -16.04 -11.73 -36.03
N GLY A 702 -15.87 -11.36 -37.30
CA GLY A 702 -15.16 -10.13 -37.69
C GLY A 702 -13.88 -10.43 -38.46
N SER A 703 -12.93 -9.49 -38.39
CA SER A 703 -11.61 -9.65 -39.04
C SER A 703 -10.68 -10.45 -38.15
N PRO A 704 -9.74 -11.24 -38.70
CA PRO A 704 -8.67 -11.85 -37.92
C PRO A 704 -7.78 -10.82 -37.19
N THR A 705 -7.81 -9.54 -37.57
CA THR A 705 -7.10 -8.47 -36.85
C THR A 705 -7.95 -7.74 -35.82
N SER A 706 -9.27 -7.94 -35.83
CA SER A 706 -10.23 -7.34 -34.90
C SER A 706 -11.54 -8.13 -34.92
N ALA A 707 -11.74 -8.93 -33.89
CA ALA A 707 -12.79 -9.91 -33.78
C ALA A 707 -13.62 -9.69 -32.49
N ARG A 708 -14.93 -9.94 -32.60
CA ARG A 708 -15.80 -10.12 -31.44
C ARG A 708 -15.91 -11.60 -31.15
N TRP A 709 -15.73 -12.00 -29.91
CA TRP A 709 -15.84 -13.40 -29.51
C TRP A 709 -16.97 -13.59 -28.50
N ARG A 710 -17.60 -14.76 -28.56
CA ARG A 710 -18.73 -15.11 -27.69
C ARG A 710 -18.71 -16.61 -27.44
N TRP A 711 -18.75 -16.98 -26.16
CA TRP A 711 -18.78 -18.35 -25.71
C TRP A 711 -19.89 -18.53 -24.66
N VAL A 712 -20.63 -19.63 -24.77
CA VAL A 712 -21.70 -19.97 -23.83
C VAL A 712 -21.17 -21.12 -22.99
N PHE A 713 -21.08 -20.94 -21.68
CA PHE A 713 -20.59 -21.97 -20.75
C PHE A 713 -21.64 -23.07 -20.62
N PRO A 714 -21.37 -24.30 -21.12
CA PRO A 714 -22.37 -25.36 -21.13
C PRO A 714 -22.49 -26.13 -19.81
N GLY A 715 -21.53 -25.95 -18.89
CA GLY A 715 -21.48 -26.63 -17.59
C GLY A 715 -21.92 -25.76 -16.42
N ALA A 716 -22.69 -24.69 -16.67
CA ALA A 716 -23.17 -23.81 -15.61
C ALA A 716 -24.23 -24.53 -14.75
N GLU A 717 -23.95 -24.66 -13.46
CA GLU A 717 -24.83 -25.24 -12.44
C GLU A 717 -25.39 -24.13 -11.54
N THR A 718 -26.63 -24.27 -11.09
CA THR A 718 -27.28 -23.33 -10.16
C THR A 718 -26.67 -23.41 -8.78
N ASP A 719 -26.55 -22.27 -8.09
CA ASP A 719 -25.93 -22.11 -6.77
C ASP A 719 -24.42 -22.34 -6.74
N HIS A 720 -23.76 -22.09 -7.87
CA HIS A 720 -22.30 -22.16 -8.00
C HIS A 720 -21.71 -20.81 -8.38
N ASP A 721 -20.46 -20.61 -7.94
CA ASP A 721 -19.64 -19.46 -8.29
C ASP A 721 -18.51 -19.88 -9.21
N TYR A 722 -18.31 -19.11 -10.28
CA TYR A 722 -17.33 -19.42 -11.31
C TYR A 722 -16.32 -18.30 -11.49
N HIS A 723 -15.07 -18.69 -11.71
CA HIS A 723 -14.01 -17.83 -12.22
C HIS A 723 -13.77 -18.14 -13.70
N LEU A 724 -13.85 -17.11 -14.54
CA LEU A 724 -13.70 -17.25 -15.99
C LEU A 724 -12.38 -16.61 -16.43
N GLU A 725 -11.64 -17.32 -17.27
CA GLU A 725 -10.46 -16.78 -17.94
C GLU A 725 -10.65 -16.84 -19.46
N ALA A 726 -10.23 -15.80 -20.15
CA ALA A 726 -10.21 -15.77 -21.60
C ALA A 726 -8.84 -15.31 -22.12
N ARG A 727 -8.35 -15.93 -23.19
CA ARG A 727 -7.10 -15.54 -23.85
C ARG A 727 -7.21 -15.69 -25.36
N ALA A 728 -6.45 -14.88 -26.08
CA ALA A 728 -6.34 -14.95 -27.52
C ALA A 728 -5.02 -15.61 -27.92
N ARG A 729 -5.02 -16.32 -29.04
CA ARG A 729 -3.82 -16.87 -29.67
C ARG A 729 -3.72 -16.35 -31.10
N ASP A 730 -2.53 -15.99 -31.53
CA ASP A 730 -2.26 -15.61 -32.92
C ASP A 730 -1.93 -16.84 -33.79
N ALA A 731 -1.81 -16.64 -35.10
CA ALA A 731 -1.43 -17.68 -36.07
C ALA A 731 -0.03 -18.27 -35.87
N ASP A 732 0.84 -17.58 -35.13
CA ASP A 732 2.21 -18.00 -34.84
C ASP A 732 2.30 -18.76 -33.49
N GLY A 733 1.19 -18.85 -32.76
CA GLY A 733 1.04 -19.60 -31.51
C GLY A 733 1.25 -18.76 -30.25
N THR A 734 1.53 -17.46 -30.37
CA THR A 734 1.69 -16.54 -29.23
C THR A 734 0.36 -16.31 -28.55
N VAL A 735 0.37 -16.18 -27.22
CA VAL A 735 -0.84 -16.05 -26.40
C VAL A 735 -0.88 -14.69 -25.71
N SER A 736 -2.07 -14.07 -25.66
CA SER A 736 -2.34 -12.87 -24.86
C SER A 736 -2.16 -13.15 -23.37
N ALA A 737 -1.98 -12.09 -22.57
CA ALA A 737 -2.28 -12.21 -21.14
C ALA A 737 -3.76 -12.65 -21.01
N PRO A 738 -4.09 -13.58 -20.10
CA PRO A 738 -5.47 -13.97 -19.87
C PRO A 738 -6.21 -12.81 -19.20
N VAL A 739 -7.39 -12.47 -19.73
CA VAL A 739 -8.33 -11.55 -19.08
C VAL A 739 -9.28 -12.37 -18.23
N ARG A 740 -9.51 -11.89 -17.01
CA ARG A 740 -10.32 -12.58 -16.01
C ARG A 740 -11.61 -11.84 -15.77
N SER A 741 -12.69 -12.59 -15.57
CA SER A 741 -13.87 -12.03 -14.93
C SER A 741 -13.66 -12.02 -13.41
N THR A 742 -14.21 -11.03 -12.73
CA THR A 742 -14.53 -11.20 -11.32
C THR A 742 -15.66 -12.23 -11.18
N GLU A 743 -15.89 -12.74 -9.96
CA GLU A 743 -16.85 -13.79 -9.63
C GLU A 743 -18.17 -13.70 -10.41
N VAL A 744 -18.57 -14.83 -11.01
CA VAL A 744 -19.85 -15.01 -11.69
C VAL A 744 -20.68 -16.00 -10.90
N SER A 745 -21.73 -15.50 -10.28
CA SER A 745 -22.65 -16.31 -9.48
C SER A 745 -23.83 -16.76 -10.34
N VAL A 746 -24.03 -18.06 -10.44
CA VAL A 746 -25.25 -18.63 -11.01
C VAL A 746 -26.18 -18.92 -9.84
N ARG A 747 -27.37 -18.33 -9.83
CA ARG A 747 -28.36 -18.45 -8.74
C ARG A 747 -29.75 -18.66 -9.33
N GLU A 748 -30.59 -19.40 -8.62
CA GLU A 748 -32.04 -19.42 -8.88
C GLU A 748 -32.62 -18.01 -8.62
N PRO A 749 -33.39 -17.42 -9.55
CA PRO A 749 -33.92 -16.07 -9.34
C PRO A 749 -34.88 -16.06 -8.14
N ASP A 750 -34.59 -15.19 -7.17
CA ASP A 750 -35.52 -14.87 -6.11
C ASP A 750 -36.72 -14.10 -6.68
N GLN A 751 -37.93 -14.53 -6.30
CA GLN A 751 -39.17 -13.93 -6.77
C GLN A 751 -39.93 -13.19 -5.68
N VAL A 752 -39.47 -13.27 -4.43
CA VAL A 752 -40.07 -12.56 -3.30
C VAL A 752 -39.13 -11.41 -2.96
N ALA A 753 -39.63 -10.18 -3.07
CA ALA A 753 -38.82 -9.00 -2.77
C ALA A 753 -38.70 -8.78 -1.25
N PRO A 754 -37.56 -8.28 -0.76
CA PRO A 754 -37.37 -8.03 0.66
C PRO A 754 -38.22 -6.83 1.10
N SER A 755 -38.43 -6.74 2.41
CA SER A 755 -39.20 -5.69 3.06
C SER A 755 -38.40 -4.97 4.13
N THR A 756 -38.68 -3.69 4.31
CA THR A 756 -38.01 -2.82 5.29
C THR A 756 -39.02 -2.00 6.05
N THR A 757 -38.73 -1.69 7.30
CA THR A 757 -39.39 -0.67 8.10
C THR A 757 -38.35 0.33 8.60
N VAL A 758 -38.80 1.55 8.90
CA VAL A 758 -37.99 2.53 9.65
C VAL A 758 -38.71 2.84 10.94
N THR A 759 -38.04 2.62 12.06
CA THR A 759 -38.50 3.07 13.38
C THR A 759 -38.22 4.57 13.48
N PRO A 760 -39.25 5.42 13.65
CA PRO A 760 -39.07 6.86 13.72
C PRO A 760 -38.10 7.24 14.86
N PRO A 761 -37.05 8.03 14.60
CA PRO A 761 -36.07 8.45 15.62
C PRO A 761 -36.67 9.28 16.77
N GLY A 762 -37.88 9.82 16.60
CA GLY A 762 -38.59 10.72 17.49
C GLY A 762 -39.07 11.97 16.74
N THR A 763 -40.20 12.57 17.14
CA THR A 763 -40.79 13.71 16.40
C THR A 763 -40.11 15.06 16.68
N THR A 764 -39.36 15.17 17.78
CA THR A 764 -38.56 16.37 18.10
C THR A 764 -37.31 15.94 18.86
N LEU A 765 -36.15 16.11 18.23
CA LEU A 765 -34.85 15.71 18.76
C LEU A 765 -34.01 16.93 19.10
N LEU A 766 -33.21 16.82 20.17
CA LEU A 766 -32.21 17.82 20.49
C LEU A 766 -31.09 17.81 19.43
N PRO A 767 -30.44 18.95 19.15
CA PRO A 767 -29.28 18.98 18.25
C PRO A 767 -28.18 18.02 18.73
N GLY A 768 -27.75 17.11 17.86
CA GLY A 768 -26.76 16.07 18.18
C GLY A 768 -26.88 14.84 17.26
N THR A 769 -26.08 13.81 17.51
CA THR A 769 -26.14 12.55 16.76
C THR A 769 -27.50 11.86 16.96
N VAL A 770 -28.18 11.55 15.86
CA VAL A 770 -29.48 10.88 15.81
C VAL A 770 -29.27 9.39 15.56
N ALA A 771 -29.90 8.53 16.37
CA ALA A 771 -29.97 7.10 16.12
C ALA A 771 -31.08 6.81 15.12
N LEU A 772 -30.74 6.08 14.06
CA LEU A 772 -31.66 5.60 13.04
C LEU A 772 -31.79 4.08 13.19
N SER A 773 -32.99 3.54 13.11
CA SER A 773 -33.20 2.10 13.21
C SER A 773 -34.48 1.66 12.50
N GLY A 774 -34.66 0.36 12.39
CA GLY A 774 -35.86 -0.29 11.86
C GLY A 774 -35.67 -1.79 11.80
N ASP A 775 -36.60 -2.47 11.13
CA ASP A 775 -36.53 -3.90 10.87
C ASP A 775 -36.49 -4.17 9.37
N ALA A 776 -35.97 -5.33 8.99
CA ALA A 776 -36.00 -5.83 7.63
C ALA A 776 -36.33 -7.31 7.63
N GLY A 777 -37.03 -7.78 6.60
CA GLY A 777 -37.44 -9.17 6.49
C GLY A 777 -37.50 -9.63 5.04
N ASP A 778 -37.19 -10.90 4.84
CA ASP A 778 -37.14 -11.57 3.55
C ASP A 778 -37.32 -13.09 3.75
N ASP A 779 -37.89 -13.80 2.78
CA ASP A 779 -38.12 -15.25 2.92
C ASP A 779 -36.83 -16.08 2.82
N ARG A 780 -35.76 -15.54 2.23
CA ARG A 780 -34.45 -16.20 2.10
C ARG A 780 -33.33 -15.53 2.87
N GLY A 781 -33.53 -14.29 3.30
CA GLY A 781 -32.66 -13.60 4.24
C GLY A 781 -32.28 -12.21 3.78
N VAL A 782 -32.04 -11.32 4.73
CA VAL A 782 -31.64 -9.93 4.46
C VAL A 782 -30.11 -9.83 4.46
N ALA A 783 -29.51 -9.49 3.32
CA ALA A 783 -28.07 -9.28 3.20
C ALA A 783 -27.64 -7.88 3.67
N ALA A 784 -28.44 -6.86 3.39
CA ALA A 784 -28.14 -5.49 3.78
C ALA A 784 -29.40 -4.65 3.97
N VAL A 785 -29.27 -3.55 4.72
CA VAL A 785 -30.22 -2.44 4.66
C VAL A 785 -29.44 -1.19 4.28
N ARG A 786 -29.87 -0.54 3.21
CA ARG A 786 -29.34 0.73 2.74
C ARG A 786 -30.21 1.87 3.25
N TRP A 787 -29.62 2.95 3.74
CA TRP A 787 -30.34 4.13 4.21
C TRP A 787 -29.76 5.43 3.63
N ALA A 788 -30.59 6.45 3.53
CA ALA A 788 -30.21 7.80 3.11
C ALA A 788 -31.06 8.84 3.85
N VAL A 789 -30.56 10.07 3.95
CA VAL A 789 -31.29 11.18 4.59
C VAL A 789 -31.54 12.29 3.58
N GLN A 790 -32.79 12.73 3.51
CA GLN A 790 -33.23 13.85 2.69
C GLN A 790 -33.57 15.04 3.57
N HIS A 791 -33.16 16.21 3.12
CA HIS A 791 -33.59 17.48 3.69
C HIS A 791 -34.98 17.85 3.17
N VAL A 792 -35.95 18.00 4.07
CA VAL A 792 -37.37 18.17 3.71
C VAL A 792 -37.59 19.44 2.87
N ARG A 793 -37.02 20.58 3.28
CA ARG A 793 -37.29 21.87 2.60
C ARG A 793 -36.67 21.97 1.21
N SER A 794 -35.49 21.37 1.00
CA SER A 794 -34.78 21.47 -0.28
C SER A 794 -34.96 20.25 -1.19
N GLY A 795 -35.49 19.15 -0.68
CA GLY A 795 -35.60 17.87 -1.39
C GLY A 795 -34.25 17.23 -1.71
N ARG A 796 -33.15 17.74 -1.16
CA ARG A 796 -31.80 17.26 -1.45
C ARG A 796 -31.36 16.17 -0.49
N TRP A 797 -30.49 15.29 -0.96
CA TRP A 797 -29.98 14.14 -0.22
C TRP A 797 -28.60 14.40 0.34
N TRP A 798 -28.36 13.90 1.55
CA TRP A 798 -27.07 14.02 2.22
C TRP A 798 -26.05 13.06 1.59
N THR A 799 -24.88 13.58 1.20
CA THR A 799 -23.79 12.79 0.59
C THR A 799 -22.73 12.31 1.61
N GLY A 800 -22.88 12.68 2.88
CA GLY A 800 -21.82 12.56 3.90
C GLY A 800 -21.12 13.89 4.20
N SER A 801 -21.12 14.84 3.25
CA SER A 801 -20.51 16.16 3.42
C SER A 801 -21.28 17.33 2.77
N ALA A 802 -22.20 17.06 1.84
CA ALA A 802 -22.97 18.07 1.11
C ALA A 802 -24.40 17.59 0.76
N TRP A 803 -25.21 18.48 0.17
CA TRP A 803 -26.58 18.22 -0.28
C TRP A 803 -26.68 18.09 -1.81
N ALA A 804 -27.02 16.90 -2.31
CA ALA A 804 -27.11 16.55 -3.73
C ALA A 804 -28.55 16.28 -4.21
N LEU A 805 -28.73 16.14 -5.52
CA LEU A 805 -30.03 15.84 -6.13
C LEU A 805 -30.41 14.36 -6.03
N ASP A 806 -29.42 13.46 -6.02
CA ASP A 806 -29.62 12.02 -5.98
C ASP A 806 -29.25 11.43 -4.60
N PRO A 807 -29.97 10.39 -4.13
CA PRO A 807 -29.69 9.75 -2.86
C PRO A 807 -28.32 9.08 -2.85
N THR A 808 -27.49 9.43 -1.86
CA THR A 808 -26.29 8.66 -1.54
C THR A 808 -26.64 7.66 -0.46
N TRP A 809 -26.64 6.38 -0.80
CA TRP A 809 -27.03 5.30 0.10
C TRP A 809 -25.86 4.83 0.96
N SER A 810 -26.07 4.80 2.28
CA SER A 810 -25.15 4.22 3.27
C SER A 810 -25.67 2.86 3.73
N THR A 811 -24.80 1.95 4.17
CA THR A 811 -25.20 0.64 4.69
C THR A 811 -25.39 0.70 6.20
N ALA A 812 -26.50 0.14 6.70
CA ALA A 812 -26.79 0.02 8.13
C ALA A 812 -26.14 -1.23 8.75
N THR A 813 -25.96 -1.22 10.07
CA THR A 813 -25.53 -2.41 10.83
C THR A 813 -26.74 -3.30 11.12
N LEU A 814 -26.70 -4.57 10.71
CA LEU A 814 -27.74 -5.55 10.97
C LEU A 814 -27.47 -6.29 12.30
N ALA A 815 -28.52 -6.53 13.08
CA ALA A 815 -28.45 -7.29 14.33
C ALA A 815 -28.14 -8.77 14.10
N ALA A 816 -28.68 -9.34 13.01
CA ALA A 816 -28.43 -10.69 12.53
C ALA A 816 -28.36 -10.69 10.98
N PRO A 817 -27.18 -10.48 10.37
CA PRO A 817 -27.03 -10.51 8.91
C PRO A 817 -27.40 -11.88 8.33
N GLY A 818 -28.11 -11.90 7.20
CA GLY A 818 -28.54 -13.13 6.52
C GLY A 818 -29.75 -13.83 7.14
N ALA A 819 -30.29 -13.32 8.26
CA ALA A 819 -31.53 -13.84 8.82
C ALA A 819 -32.75 -13.39 8.00
N THR A 820 -33.81 -14.21 7.98
CA THR A 820 -35.09 -13.91 7.33
C THR A 820 -35.87 -12.76 8.00
N ALA A 821 -35.48 -12.37 9.20
CA ALA A 821 -35.90 -11.13 9.85
C ALA A 821 -34.75 -10.61 10.72
N THR A 822 -34.45 -9.31 10.62
CA THR A 822 -33.33 -8.68 11.32
C THR A 822 -33.61 -7.21 11.62
N GLY A 823 -33.15 -6.74 12.77
CA GLY A 823 -33.15 -5.31 13.08
C GLY A 823 -31.96 -4.63 12.42
N TRP A 824 -32.10 -3.38 12.01
CA TRP A 824 -30.99 -2.57 11.50
C TRP A 824 -30.83 -1.28 12.31
N SER A 825 -29.59 -0.79 12.39
CA SER A 825 -29.26 0.46 13.09
C SER A 825 -28.19 1.26 12.36
N ALA A 826 -28.27 2.58 12.49
CA ALA A 826 -27.28 3.53 11.99
C ALA A 826 -27.27 4.79 12.87
N THR A 827 -26.26 5.64 12.69
CA THR A 827 -26.22 6.95 13.33
C THR A 827 -25.97 8.04 12.30
N TRP A 828 -26.58 9.19 12.49
CA TRP A 828 -26.45 10.33 11.60
C TRP A 828 -26.41 11.64 12.39
N THR A 829 -25.46 12.52 12.08
CA THR A 829 -25.35 13.83 12.71
C THR A 829 -25.92 14.90 11.78
N PRO A 830 -27.06 15.54 12.13
CA PRO A 830 -27.66 16.58 11.32
C PRO A 830 -26.75 17.82 11.23
N PRO A 831 -26.54 18.39 10.04
CA PRO A 831 -25.73 19.59 9.88
C PRO A 831 -26.43 20.88 10.36
N ALA A 832 -27.75 20.84 10.58
CA ALA A 832 -28.55 21.96 11.06
C ALA A 832 -29.79 21.50 11.85
N ALA A 833 -30.40 22.41 12.59
CA ALA A 833 -31.67 22.18 13.28
C ALA A 833 -32.85 22.38 12.33
N GLU A 834 -33.23 21.31 11.61
CA GLU A 834 -34.28 21.34 10.58
C GLU A 834 -35.11 20.04 10.55
N GLN A 835 -35.96 19.90 9.53
CA GLN A 835 -36.77 18.71 9.27
C GLN A 835 -36.07 17.81 8.24
N TYR A 836 -36.03 16.52 8.54
CA TYR A 836 -35.34 15.51 7.74
C TYR A 836 -36.22 14.26 7.56
N VAL A 837 -35.96 13.51 6.49
CA VAL A 837 -36.56 12.19 6.25
C VAL A 837 -35.43 11.19 6.10
N VAL A 838 -35.45 10.13 6.91
CA VAL A 838 -34.64 8.94 6.64
C VAL A 838 -35.43 8.01 5.73
N VAL A 839 -34.77 7.48 4.70
CA VAL A 839 -35.31 6.45 3.82
C VAL A 839 -34.41 5.23 3.93
N ALA A 840 -34.98 4.04 4.03
CA ALA A 840 -34.27 2.78 4.07
C ALA A 840 -34.87 1.76 3.10
N ARG A 841 -34.03 0.86 2.59
CA ARG A 841 -34.40 -0.27 1.73
C ARG A 841 -33.53 -1.47 2.03
N ALA A 842 -34.15 -2.63 2.18
CA ALA A 842 -33.51 -3.90 2.39
C ALA A 842 -33.03 -4.46 1.06
N VAL A 843 -31.97 -5.25 1.13
CA VAL A 843 -31.42 -6.04 0.03
C VAL A 843 -31.43 -7.47 0.50
N ASP A 844 -32.09 -8.35 -0.24
CA ASP A 844 -32.11 -9.78 0.04
C ASP A 844 -30.74 -10.42 -0.26
N THR A 845 -30.57 -11.67 0.12
CA THR A 845 -29.34 -12.44 -0.14
C THR A 845 -29.11 -12.78 -1.62
N GLY A 846 -30.13 -12.64 -2.47
CA GLY A 846 -30.06 -12.75 -3.93
C GLY A 846 -29.76 -11.42 -4.65
N GLY A 847 -29.66 -10.30 -3.93
CA GLY A 847 -29.40 -8.97 -4.47
C GLY A 847 -30.65 -8.19 -4.92
N GLY A 848 -31.86 -8.72 -4.73
CA GLY A 848 -33.10 -7.97 -4.92
C GLY A 848 -33.23 -6.87 -3.87
N GLU A 849 -33.68 -5.69 -4.28
CA GLU A 849 -33.91 -4.56 -3.38
C GLU A 849 -35.39 -4.41 -3.08
N ASP A 850 -35.72 -3.95 -1.87
CA ASP A 850 -37.08 -3.60 -1.46
C ASP A 850 -37.61 -2.53 -2.43
N PRO A 851 -38.61 -2.86 -3.28
CA PRO A 851 -39.08 -1.98 -4.34
C PRO A 851 -39.94 -0.84 -3.78
N VAL A 852 -40.42 -0.98 -2.53
CA VAL A 852 -41.25 0.01 -1.85
C VAL A 852 -40.39 0.89 -0.96
N GLY A 853 -39.46 0.28 -0.22
CA GLY A 853 -38.67 0.91 0.82
C GLY A 853 -39.54 1.41 1.99
N ALA A 854 -38.89 1.96 3.00
CA ALA A 854 -39.55 2.63 4.11
C ALA A 854 -38.94 4.01 4.35
N SER A 855 -39.74 4.93 4.89
CA SER A 855 -39.24 6.24 5.27
C SER A 855 -39.90 6.74 6.55
N ALA A 856 -39.17 7.53 7.31
CA ALA A 856 -39.68 8.21 8.50
C ALA A 856 -39.13 9.64 8.57
N GLY A 857 -40.05 10.60 8.73
CA GLY A 857 -39.71 12.00 8.99
C GLY A 857 -39.38 12.24 10.47
N PHE A 858 -38.47 13.15 10.76
CA PHE A 858 -38.16 13.62 12.10
C PHE A 858 -37.68 15.08 12.09
N VAL A 859 -37.80 15.74 13.24
CA VAL A 859 -37.42 17.15 13.39
C VAL A 859 -36.30 17.26 14.41
N VAL A 860 -35.27 18.04 14.08
CA VAL A 860 -34.15 18.33 14.97
C VAL A 860 -34.19 19.81 15.33
N GLY A 861 -34.33 20.13 16.61
CA GLY A 861 -34.13 21.48 17.14
C GLY A 861 -35.16 22.57 16.79
N LEU A 862 -36.34 22.23 16.26
CA LEU A 862 -37.46 23.19 16.12
C LEU A 862 -38.51 22.92 17.19
N ALA A 863 -38.65 23.84 18.14
CA ALA A 863 -39.70 23.84 19.14
C ALA A 863 -40.95 24.53 18.57
N GLU A 864 -42.02 23.78 18.31
CA GLU A 864 -43.46 24.10 18.42
C GLU A 864 -44.26 23.14 17.49
N PRO A 865 -45.19 22.31 18.01
CA PRO A 865 -46.03 21.45 17.19
C PRO A 865 -47.23 22.21 16.59
N ASP A 866 -47.44 22.05 15.28
CA ASP A 866 -48.57 22.59 14.52
C ASP A 866 -49.92 22.04 15.01
N GLN A 867 -50.89 22.94 15.27
CA GLN A 867 -52.24 22.59 15.75
C GLN A 867 -53.32 22.80 14.68
N THR A 868 -52.97 23.27 13.48
CA THR A 868 -53.91 23.48 12.37
C THR A 868 -53.95 22.23 11.48
N GLY A 869 -55.13 21.82 11.01
CA GLY A 869 -55.26 20.68 10.08
C GLY A 869 -55.16 21.13 8.62
N ALA A 870 -54.84 20.20 7.71
CA ALA A 870 -54.66 20.47 6.28
C ALA A 870 -55.92 21.07 5.61
N GLU A 871 -55.75 21.95 4.61
CA GLU A 871 -56.84 22.54 3.80
C GLU A 871 -56.83 22.01 2.36
N THR A 872 -57.99 21.61 1.83
CA THR A 872 -58.15 20.98 0.51
C THR A 872 -59.13 21.74 -0.40
N ARG A 873 -58.82 21.85 -1.69
CA ARG A 873 -59.73 22.40 -2.71
C ARG A 873 -59.74 21.58 -3.99
N VAL A 874 -60.93 21.40 -4.57
CA VAL A 874 -61.11 20.85 -5.93
C VAL A 874 -61.07 22.00 -6.94
N THR A 875 -60.24 21.87 -7.99
CA THR A 875 -60.08 22.87 -9.05
C THR A 875 -60.76 22.48 -10.36
N ALA A 876 -60.88 21.18 -10.66
CA ALA A 876 -61.65 20.68 -11.79
C ALA A 876 -62.19 19.27 -11.46
N PRO A 877 -63.38 18.85 -11.95
CA PRO A 877 -64.34 19.66 -12.71
C PRO A 877 -64.99 20.76 -11.85
N THR A 878 -65.64 21.72 -12.50
CA THR A 878 -66.35 22.81 -11.80
C THR A 878 -67.81 22.44 -11.51
N ALA A 879 -68.41 23.03 -10.48
CA ALA A 879 -69.77 22.69 -10.05
C ALA A 879 -70.79 22.91 -11.19
N GLY A 880 -71.60 21.89 -11.48
CA GLY A 880 -72.61 21.89 -12.53
C GLY A 880 -72.08 21.59 -13.94
N GLN A 881 -70.79 21.28 -14.09
CA GLN A 881 -70.21 20.93 -15.38
C GLN A 881 -70.79 19.62 -15.92
N VAL A 882 -71.12 19.60 -17.22
CA VAL A 882 -71.51 18.38 -17.96
C VAL A 882 -70.26 17.78 -18.60
N LEU A 883 -69.93 16.55 -18.23
CA LEU A 883 -68.75 15.82 -18.65
C LEU A 883 -69.12 14.78 -19.71
N PRO A 884 -68.24 14.47 -20.66
CA PRO A 884 -68.47 13.39 -21.62
C PRO A 884 -68.46 12.01 -20.93
N PRO A 885 -69.18 11.01 -21.47
CA PRO A 885 -69.15 9.65 -20.94
C PRO A 885 -67.74 9.05 -21.13
N GLY A 886 -67.23 8.38 -20.10
CA GLY A 886 -65.86 7.85 -20.08
C GLY A 886 -65.13 8.17 -18.78
N ASP A 887 -63.80 8.17 -18.85
CA ASP A 887 -62.94 8.43 -17.69
C ASP A 887 -63.05 9.88 -17.24
N VAL A 888 -63.36 10.09 -15.96
CA VAL A 888 -63.53 11.41 -15.38
C VAL A 888 -62.38 11.72 -14.42
N VAL A 889 -61.62 12.78 -14.74
CA VAL A 889 -60.51 13.26 -13.92
C VAL A 889 -60.98 14.38 -13.00
N VAL A 890 -60.69 14.25 -11.70
CA VAL A 890 -60.83 15.31 -10.70
C VAL A 890 -59.45 15.75 -10.22
N THR A 891 -59.22 17.05 -10.13
CA THR A 891 -57.94 17.64 -9.71
C THR A 891 -58.14 18.73 -8.66
N GLY A 892 -57.11 19.01 -7.88
CA GLY A 892 -57.17 20.01 -6.82
C GLY A 892 -55.83 20.43 -6.24
N ARG A 893 -55.89 21.25 -5.19
CA ARG A 893 -54.75 21.75 -4.42
C ARG A 893 -54.96 21.50 -2.93
N ALA A 894 -53.89 21.16 -2.21
CA ALA A 894 -53.88 21.00 -0.77
C ALA A 894 -52.71 21.77 -0.12
N THR A 895 -52.90 22.27 1.10
CA THR A 895 -51.91 23.03 1.87
C THR A 895 -51.95 22.66 3.34
N ASP A 896 -50.78 22.57 3.97
CA ASP A 896 -50.61 22.35 5.40
C ASP A 896 -49.25 22.91 5.88
N LEU A 897 -49.15 23.42 7.11
CA LEU A 897 -47.87 23.98 7.61
C LEU A 897 -46.84 22.88 7.93
N SER A 898 -47.30 21.68 8.25
CA SER A 898 -46.49 20.48 8.51
C SER A 898 -46.31 19.60 7.26
N GLY A 899 -46.90 19.99 6.13
CA GLY A 899 -46.85 19.28 4.86
C GLY A 899 -48.03 18.33 4.65
N VAL A 900 -48.51 18.23 3.40
CA VAL A 900 -49.65 17.38 3.07
C VAL A 900 -49.17 15.93 2.86
N GLY A 901 -49.59 15.02 3.72
CA GLY A 901 -49.22 13.60 3.65
C GLY A 901 -50.00 12.84 2.58
N TRP A 902 -51.33 13.02 2.55
CA TRP A 902 -52.25 12.22 1.72
C TRP A 902 -53.43 13.05 1.24
N VAL A 903 -54.07 12.67 0.12
CA VAL A 903 -55.37 13.24 -0.31
C VAL A 903 -56.34 12.10 -0.62
N ASP A 904 -57.41 11.99 0.15
CA ASP A 904 -58.48 11.01 -0.09
C ASP A 904 -59.55 11.59 -1.01
N VAL A 905 -60.17 10.75 -1.86
CA VAL A 905 -61.26 11.13 -2.76
C VAL A 905 -62.50 10.26 -2.58
N ALA A 906 -63.68 10.81 -2.87
CA ALA A 906 -64.95 10.09 -2.77
C ALA A 906 -65.87 10.46 -3.95
N LEU A 907 -66.67 9.49 -4.40
CA LEU A 907 -67.63 9.65 -5.48
C LEU A 907 -68.98 9.06 -5.08
N GLN A 908 -70.07 9.81 -5.27
CA GLN A 908 -71.43 9.39 -5.04
C GLN A 908 -72.26 9.50 -6.32
N ASP A 909 -73.02 8.47 -6.65
CA ASP A 909 -74.09 8.56 -7.63
C ASP A 909 -75.31 9.21 -6.97
N ARG A 910 -75.75 10.35 -7.52
CA ARG A 910 -76.85 11.14 -6.95
C ARG A 910 -78.21 10.52 -7.19
N ALA A 911 -78.36 9.62 -8.17
CA ALA A 911 -79.61 8.93 -8.43
C ALA A 911 -79.88 7.83 -7.41
N THR A 912 -78.85 7.03 -7.09
CA THR A 912 -78.95 5.89 -6.18
C THR A 912 -78.58 6.24 -4.74
N GLY A 913 -77.80 7.31 -4.53
CA GLY A 913 -77.26 7.71 -3.23
C GLY A 913 -76.07 6.86 -2.76
N LEU A 914 -75.64 5.88 -3.56
CA LEU A 914 -74.54 4.98 -3.23
C LEU A 914 -73.18 5.61 -3.56
N TRP A 915 -72.15 5.13 -2.86
CA TRP A 915 -70.79 5.63 -2.97
C TRP A 915 -69.88 4.61 -3.63
N TRP A 916 -68.98 5.08 -4.48
CA TRP A 916 -68.03 4.22 -5.16
C TRP A 916 -66.92 3.78 -4.20
N ASP A 917 -66.67 2.47 -4.20
CA ASP A 917 -65.57 1.82 -3.49
C ASP A 917 -64.56 1.27 -4.51
N ALA A 918 -63.37 1.87 -4.52
CA ALA A 918 -62.30 1.51 -5.44
C ALA A 918 -61.68 0.13 -5.13
N ALA A 919 -61.77 -0.35 -3.88
CA ALA A 919 -61.23 -1.66 -3.52
C ALA A 919 -62.08 -2.80 -4.09
N THR A 920 -63.39 -2.60 -4.19
CA THR A 920 -64.33 -3.60 -4.71
C THR A 920 -64.76 -3.33 -6.16
N GLY A 921 -64.52 -2.13 -6.68
CA GLY A 921 -64.93 -1.71 -8.01
C GLY A 921 -66.45 -1.58 -8.16
N GLY A 922 -67.16 -1.27 -7.07
CA GLY A 922 -68.63 -1.26 -7.03
C GLY A 922 -69.23 -0.12 -6.18
N TRP A 923 -70.56 -0.02 -6.19
CA TRP A 923 -71.33 1.01 -5.46
C TRP A 923 -71.87 0.47 -4.13
N GLY A 924 -71.65 1.19 -3.04
CA GLY A 924 -72.02 0.76 -1.68
C GLY A 924 -72.10 1.90 -0.66
N ALA A 925 -71.73 1.60 0.59
CA ALA A 925 -71.75 2.56 1.69
C ALA A 925 -70.64 3.63 1.54
N PHE A 926 -70.78 4.75 2.23
CA PHE A 926 -69.82 5.86 2.18
C PHE A 926 -68.39 5.37 2.45
N THR A 927 -67.48 5.69 1.53
CA THR A 927 -66.06 5.41 1.70
C THR A 927 -65.20 6.51 1.09
N TRP A 928 -64.07 6.77 1.74
CA TRP A 928 -62.98 7.57 1.20
C TRP A 928 -61.97 6.63 0.56
N ASN A 929 -61.62 6.90 -0.68
CA ASN A 929 -60.66 6.12 -1.45
C ASN A 929 -59.31 6.84 -1.41
N ASP A 930 -58.23 6.10 -1.18
CA ASP A 930 -56.88 6.68 -1.04
C ASP A 930 -56.41 7.21 -2.40
N GLY A 931 -56.35 8.54 -2.52
CA GLY A 931 -56.01 9.23 -3.76
C GLY A 931 -54.50 9.42 -3.87
N ALA A 932 -53.86 8.65 -4.76
CA ALA A 932 -52.42 8.70 -4.97
C ALA A 932 -51.92 10.13 -5.31
N SER A 933 -51.14 10.73 -4.40
CA SER A 933 -50.06 11.65 -4.81
C SER A 933 -48.82 10.82 -5.13
N THR A 934 -48.10 11.16 -6.19
CA THR A 934 -46.81 10.55 -6.50
C THR A 934 -45.86 10.64 -5.28
N PRO A 935 -44.96 9.65 -5.06
CA PRO A 935 -44.05 9.64 -3.91
C PRO A 935 -43.25 10.95 -3.75
N ALA A 936 -42.95 11.62 -4.86
CA ALA A 936 -42.21 12.88 -4.91
C ALA A 936 -42.93 14.10 -4.31
N ALA A 937 -44.23 14.02 -4.00
CA ALA A 937 -45.04 15.14 -3.53
C ALA A 937 -45.60 14.96 -2.11
N ARG A 938 -45.25 13.87 -1.42
CA ARG A 938 -45.65 13.63 -0.03
C ARG A 938 -44.92 14.63 0.88
N PHE A 939 -45.68 15.31 1.74
CA PHE A 939 -45.25 16.41 2.63
C PHE A 939 -44.91 17.73 1.94
N ALA A 940 -45.15 17.87 0.63
CA ALA A 940 -45.06 19.16 -0.05
C ALA A 940 -46.26 20.05 0.30
N SER A 941 -46.03 21.35 0.53
CA SER A 941 -47.10 22.33 0.78
C SER A 941 -46.74 23.68 0.17
N PRO A 942 -47.56 24.23 -0.76
CA PRO A 942 -48.75 23.62 -1.38
C PRO A 942 -48.40 22.41 -2.27
N THR A 943 -49.32 21.45 -2.38
CA THR A 943 -49.25 20.37 -3.37
C THR A 943 -50.51 20.32 -4.25
N THR A 944 -50.36 19.82 -5.48
CA THR A 944 -51.48 19.59 -6.42
C THR A 944 -51.73 18.10 -6.56
N TRP A 945 -52.99 17.70 -6.69
CA TRP A 945 -53.40 16.30 -6.76
C TRP A 945 -54.38 16.06 -7.93
N SER A 946 -54.42 14.82 -8.41
CA SER A 946 -55.33 14.39 -9.48
C SER A 946 -55.77 12.95 -9.27
N TRP A 947 -57.02 12.64 -9.58
CA TRP A 947 -57.59 11.30 -9.54
C TRP A 947 -58.50 11.04 -10.74
N THR A 948 -58.49 9.82 -11.26
CA THR A 948 -59.32 9.43 -12.42
C THR A 948 -60.29 8.32 -12.02
N TRP A 949 -61.58 8.56 -12.25
CA TRP A 949 -62.63 7.56 -12.16
C TRP A 949 -62.87 6.95 -13.54
N PRO A 950 -62.69 5.63 -13.73
CA PRO A 950 -62.86 5.02 -15.04
C PRO A 950 -64.34 4.90 -15.42
N ALA A 951 -64.66 5.27 -16.67
CA ALA A 951 -65.93 4.98 -17.35
C ALA A 951 -67.24 5.23 -16.57
N LEU A 952 -67.46 6.47 -16.09
CA LEU A 952 -68.74 6.82 -15.46
C LEU A 952 -69.88 6.82 -16.50
N ALA A 953 -71.01 6.19 -16.15
CA ALA A 953 -72.21 6.16 -16.97
C ALA A 953 -72.91 7.53 -17.00
N PRO A 954 -73.78 7.82 -17.99
CA PRO A 954 -74.57 9.04 -17.99
C PRO A 954 -75.43 9.16 -16.72
N GLY A 955 -75.31 10.26 -15.99
CA GLY A 955 -75.90 10.41 -14.66
C GLY A 955 -75.41 11.66 -13.92
N SER A 956 -75.90 11.90 -12.70
CA SER A 956 -75.44 13.00 -11.85
C SER A 956 -74.62 12.47 -10.68
N TYR A 957 -73.48 13.10 -10.41
CA TYR A 957 -72.49 12.62 -9.46
C TYR A 957 -72.00 13.72 -8.52
N ARG A 958 -71.69 13.35 -7.27
CA ARG A 958 -70.96 14.20 -6.32
C ARG A 958 -69.55 13.66 -6.13
N MET A 959 -68.55 14.51 -6.32
CA MET A 959 -67.14 14.19 -6.12
C MET A 959 -66.61 15.00 -4.93
N GLY A 960 -65.80 14.39 -4.08
CA GLY A 960 -65.17 15.08 -2.96
C GLY A 960 -63.72 14.70 -2.75
N ALA A 961 -63.00 15.56 -2.03
CA ALA A 961 -61.62 15.35 -1.65
C ALA A 961 -61.30 15.94 -0.27
N ARG A 962 -60.39 15.30 0.46
CA ARG A 962 -59.82 15.81 1.72
C ARG A 962 -58.34 15.46 1.84
N ALA A 963 -57.55 16.35 2.41
CA ALA A 963 -56.15 16.15 2.71
C ALA A 963 -55.96 15.60 4.13
N ARG A 964 -54.83 14.93 4.37
CA ARG A 964 -54.37 14.48 5.68
C ARG A 964 -52.93 14.95 5.88
N ASP A 965 -52.61 15.46 7.07
CA ASP A 965 -51.23 15.81 7.43
C ASP A 965 -50.37 14.54 7.64
N GLY A 966 -49.08 14.75 7.90
CA GLY A 966 -48.15 13.65 8.15
C GLY A 966 -48.42 12.83 9.41
N GLY A 967 -49.16 13.38 10.36
CA GLY A 967 -49.65 12.68 11.56
C GLY A 967 -50.97 11.95 11.33
N GLY A 968 -51.54 12.00 10.12
CA GLY A 968 -52.80 11.36 9.74
C GLY A 968 -54.05 12.16 10.11
N ARG A 969 -53.92 13.41 10.57
CA ARG A 969 -55.06 14.27 10.88
C ARG A 969 -55.66 14.80 9.58
N ALA A 970 -56.94 14.50 9.36
CA ALA A 970 -57.66 14.91 8.16
C ALA A 970 -58.17 16.35 8.25
N ASP A 971 -58.27 16.99 7.07
CA ASP A 971 -59.00 18.23 6.85
C ASP A 971 -60.40 18.11 7.47
N ALA A 972 -60.73 19.05 8.36
CA ALA A 972 -62.00 19.07 9.07
C ALA A 972 -63.19 19.35 8.13
N THR A 973 -62.95 19.97 6.96
CA THR A 973 -63.97 20.37 5.99
C THR A 973 -63.58 19.93 4.56
N PRO A 974 -63.92 18.70 4.16
CA PRO A 974 -63.64 18.21 2.80
C PRO A 974 -64.26 19.09 1.71
N ALA A 975 -63.57 19.21 0.59
CA ALA A 975 -64.07 19.91 -0.59
C ALA A 975 -65.00 19.00 -1.40
N TRP A 976 -66.09 19.55 -1.93
CA TRP A 976 -67.10 18.82 -2.70
C TRP A 976 -67.51 19.56 -3.98
N VAL A 977 -67.78 18.82 -5.05
CA VAL A 977 -68.30 19.34 -6.32
C VAL A 977 -69.36 18.39 -6.89
N ASP A 978 -70.47 18.94 -7.39
CA ASP A 978 -71.53 18.18 -8.07
C ASP A 978 -71.41 18.38 -9.58
N VAL A 979 -71.50 17.30 -10.37
CA VAL A 979 -71.39 17.30 -11.84
C VAL A 979 -72.41 16.36 -12.48
N SER A 980 -72.56 16.44 -13.81
CA SER A 980 -73.34 15.49 -14.59
C SER A 980 -72.49 14.89 -15.71
N VAL A 981 -72.65 13.61 -16.01
CA VAL A 981 -72.06 12.93 -17.16
C VAL A 981 -73.16 12.76 -18.21
N GLY A 982 -72.91 13.26 -19.42
CA GLY A 982 -73.87 13.37 -20.52
C GLY A 982 -74.05 12.13 -21.37
#